data_AF-A0AAW0K2Q2-F1
#
_entry.id   AF-A0AAW0K2Q2-F1
#
_cell.length_a   1.000
_cell.length_b   1.000
_cell.length_c   1.000
_cell.angle_alpha   90.00
_cell.angle_beta   90.00
_cell.angle_gamma   90.00
#
_symmetry.space_group_name_H-M   'P 1'
#
loop_
_entity.id
_entity.type
_entity.pdbx_description
1 polymer ?
#
loop_
_entity_poly.entity_id
_entity_poly.type
_entity_poly.pdbx_seq_one_letter_code
_entity_poly.pdbx_strand_id
1 'polypeptide(L)'
;MGCYVVGSAGSKEKVDLLRNKFGFDEAFNYKEETDLVGALKRSVSVSGFPKESDMQVINGTMNLKLQEGSHGIVVKNLYLSCDPYMRSRMTRVEGPNVFTSYSPGSQPLTGFGVAKVLDSGHPNFKKGDLIWGTTSWEEYSLITVLEGLFKIEHTDVPLSYYTGILGMPGLTAYAGFYEVCSPKKGEYVFISAASGAVGQLVGQFAKLMGCYVVGSAGKVRNKQVILKDYVTGFPKESDMQVINGTMKLKLQEGSHGIVVKNLYLSCDPYMRIRMTRVEGPNVLTPYTPGSPLTGFGVAKVLDSGHPNFKKGDLIWGTTSWEEYSLITELEGLFKIEHTDVPLSYYTGILGMPGLTAYAGFYEVCSPKKGEYVFISAASGAVGQLVGQFAKLMGCYVVGSAGSKEKVDLLRDKFGFDEAFNYKEETDLDGALKRYFPDGIDICFENVGGKMLDAVLLNMRDHGRIAVCGMVSQYNLAQPEGVQNLMCLIFKRIHMDGFAFFDYYNVYPKLLDVVLPYIREGKIKYVEDIAEGLESSPAALVGLYSGRNVGKQVVLIAREKSTRRNFEHLQTMLIIWFSTFNLVMDGGKMLDAVLLNMKDHGRISVCGLVSQYNLDQPEGVQNLMCLIYKRIHMKGFAVSDYYNIYPKFLDVMLPYIREGKIMYVEDIAEGLESGPAALAGLYSGRNVGKQVVLIAREETLKHQKLLERLTMASGVVGEEVRNKQVILKDYVSGFPKESDMQVINGTMKLKLQEGSHGIVVKNLYLSCDPYMRIRMARVEGPNVFTSYTPGSPLTGFGVAKVLDSGHPNFKKGDLIWGTTSWEEYSLITELEGLFKIEHTDVPLSYYTGILGMPGLTAYAGFYEVCSPKKGEYVFISAASGAVGQLVGQFAKLMGCYVVGSAGSKEKVDLIRNKFGFDEAFNYKEETDLDGALKRYFPEGIDIYFENVGGKMLDAVLLNMRDHGRIAVCGMVSQYNLVQPEGVQNLMCLIYKRIHMDGFAVFDYYNVYPKFLDVVLPYIREGKIKYVEDIAEGLESGPAALVGLYSGRNVGKQVVLIARE
;
A
#
# COMPACT_ATOMS: atom_id res chain seq x y z
N MET A 1 20.29 -33.48 5.71
CA MET A 1 20.96 -32.79 4.58
C MET A 1 19.99 -32.85 3.40
N GLY A 2 19.81 -31.75 2.64
CA GLY A 2 18.83 -31.71 1.55
C GLY A 2 19.38 -32.29 0.24
N CYS A 3 18.65 -33.23 -0.34
CA CYS A 3 18.91 -33.84 -1.65
C CYS A 3 17.79 -33.44 -2.61
N TYR A 4 18.13 -32.95 -3.80
CA TYR A 4 17.18 -32.38 -4.76
C TYR A 4 16.98 -33.36 -5.93
N VAL A 5 15.73 -33.69 -6.30
CA VAL A 5 15.39 -34.74 -7.29
C VAL A 5 14.40 -34.19 -8.32
N VAL A 6 14.60 -34.44 -9.63
CA VAL A 6 13.72 -33.92 -10.71
C VAL A 6 13.23 -35.02 -11.64
N GLY A 7 11.96 -34.92 -12.08
CA GLY A 7 11.32 -35.94 -12.92
C GLY A 7 10.31 -35.40 -13.96
N SER A 8 10.26 -36.06 -15.11
CA SER A 8 9.26 -35.82 -16.18
C SER A 8 7.96 -36.61 -15.95
N ALA A 9 6.82 -36.03 -16.38
CA ALA A 9 5.55 -36.73 -16.47
C ALA A 9 4.67 -36.22 -17.64
N GLY A 10 3.71 -37.04 -18.08
CA GLY A 10 2.88 -36.80 -19.28
C GLY A 10 1.49 -36.20 -19.02
N SER A 11 1.20 -35.80 -17.78
CA SER A 11 0.04 -35.00 -17.39
C SER A 11 0.35 -34.22 -16.11
N LYS A 12 -0.44 -33.18 -15.84
CA LYS A 12 -0.23 -32.30 -14.69
C LYS A 12 -0.47 -33.01 -13.35
N GLU A 13 -1.45 -33.89 -13.24
CA GLU A 13 -1.71 -34.64 -12.00
C GLU A 13 -0.51 -35.52 -11.62
N LYS A 14 0.20 -36.05 -12.62
CA LYS A 14 1.41 -36.87 -12.42
C LYS A 14 2.64 -36.03 -12.05
N VAL A 15 2.72 -34.78 -12.50
CA VAL A 15 3.70 -33.80 -12.02
C VAL A 15 3.46 -33.46 -10.55
N ASP A 16 2.21 -33.17 -10.19
CA ASP A 16 1.84 -32.84 -8.82
C ASP A 16 2.03 -34.05 -7.88
N LEU A 17 1.78 -35.28 -8.35
CA LEU A 17 2.10 -36.51 -7.61
C LEU A 17 3.60 -36.66 -7.33
N LEU A 18 4.46 -36.49 -8.35
CA LEU A 18 5.91 -36.59 -8.18
C LEU A 18 6.43 -35.59 -7.14
N ARG A 19 5.98 -34.33 -7.24
CA ARG A 19 6.34 -33.27 -6.29
C ARG A 19 5.83 -33.56 -4.89
N ASN A 20 4.51 -33.70 -4.75
CA ASN A 20 3.84 -33.61 -3.46
C ASN A 20 3.80 -34.94 -2.69
N LYS A 21 3.96 -36.09 -3.36
CA LYS A 21 3.86 -37.42 -2.74
C LYS A 21 5.16 -38.22 -2.75
N PHE A 22 5.97 -38.12 -3.81
CA PHE A 22 7.27 -38.79 -3.89
C PHE A 22 8.46 -37.93 -3.46
N GLY A 23 8.24 -36.66 -3.11
CA GLY A 23 9.29 -35.74 -2.68
C GLY A 23 10.33 -35.46 -3.77
N PHE A 24 9.92 -35.45 -5.03
CA PHE A 24 10.70 -34.82 -6.09
C PHE A 24 10.62 -33.31 -5.90
N ASP A 25 11.76 -32.64 -5.87
CA ASP A 25 11.85 -31.21 -5.55
C ASP A 25 11.43 -30.34 -6.76
N GLU A 26 11.53 -30.88 -7.98
CA GLU A 26 10.88 -30.38 -9.20
C GLU A 26 10.27 -31.55 -10.01
N ALA A 27 9.20 -31.29 -10.75
CA ALA A 27 8.73 -32.19 -11.82
C ALA A 27 8.01 -31.40 -12.91
N PHE A 28 8.02 -31.88 -14.16
CA PHE A 28 7.59 -31.09 -15.32
C PHE A 28 6.71 -31.87 -16.31
N ASN A 29 5.77 -31.15 -16.96
CA ASN A 29 4.82 -31.73 -17.90
C ASN A 29 5.34 -31.60 -19.34
N TYR A 30 5.86 -32.70 -19.91
CA TYR A 30 6.47 -32.68 -21.25
C TYR A 30 5.48 -32.39 -22.40
N LYS A 31 4.17 -32.29 -22.13
CA LYS A 31 3.17 -31.86 -23.12
C LYS A 31 2.91 -30.34 -23.12
N GLU A 32 3.23 -29.65 -22.02
CA GLU A 32 2.90 -28.23 -21.80
C GLU A 32 4.13 -27.31 -21.82
N GLU A 33 5.33 -27.83 -21.54
CA GLU A 33 6.58 -27.07 -21.57
C GLU A 33 7.21 -27.08 -22.97
N THR A 34 7.35 -25.91 -23.57
CA THR A 34 7.52 -25.76 -25.03
C THR A 34 8.96 -25.82 -25.53
N ASP A 35 9.95 -25.53 -24.69
CA ASP A 35 11.27 -25.10 -25.21
C ASP A 35 12.17 -26.25 -25.69
N LEU A 36 11.85 -27.51 -25.37
CA LEU A 36 12.44 -28.68 -26.02
C LEU A 36 11.54 -29.30 -27.10
N VAL A 37 10.22 -29.11 -27.01
CA VAL A 37 9.21 -29.80 -27.84
C VAL A 37 8.81 -28.98 -29.08
N GLY A 38 9.07 -27.68 -29.09
CA GLY A 38 8.84 -26.82 -30.26
C GLY A 38 9.56 -27.29 -31.53
N ALA A 39 10.75 -27.87 -31.39
CA ALA A 39 11.53 -28.46 -32.49
C ALA A 39 10.99 -29.82 -32.98
N LEU A 40 10.10 -30.48 -32.24
CA LEU A 40 9.71 -31.88 -32.45
C LEU A 40 8.31 -32.06 -33.06
N LYS A 41 7.53 -31.00 -33.27
CA LYS A 41 6.14 -31.06 -33.78
C LYS A 41 6.01 -31.17 -35.33
N ARG A 42 6.95 -31.83 -36.02
CA ARG A 42 6.97 -31.91 -37.51
C ARG A 42 7.29 -33.29 -38.12
N SER A 43 6.95 -34.40 -37.47
CA SER A 43 6.84 -35.71 -38.14
C SER A 43 5.94 -36.69 -37.37
N VAL A 44 5.56 -37.79 -38.06
CA VAL A 44 4.91 -39.02 -37.56
C VAL A 44 3.44 -38.95 -37.12
N SER A 45 2.59 -39.69 -37.83
CA SER A 45 1.30 -40.21 -37.36
C SER A 45 1.50 -41.59 -36.72
N VAL A 46 0.91 -41.85 -35.54
CA VAL A 46 1.10 -43.12 -34.81
C VAL A 46 -0.13 -44.02 -34.88
N SER A 47 0.08 -45.28 -35.26
CA SER A 47 -0.93 -46.33 -35.45
C SER A 47 -1.12 -47.18 -34.18
N GLY A 48 -2.36 -47.33 -33.70
CA GLY A 48 -2.80 -48.56 -33.00
C GLY A 48 -2.20 -48.91 -31.63
N PHE A 49 -2.52 -48.15 -30.57
CA PHE A 49 -2.44 -48.65 -29.19
C PHE A 49 -3.47 -49.77 -28.94
N PRO A 50 -3.19 -50.75 -28.04
CA PRO A 50 -4.19 -51.72 -27.60
C PRO A 50 -5.35 -51.02 -26.87
N LYS A 51 -6.56 -51.38 -27.23
CA LYS A 51 -7.81 -50.88 -26.63
C LYS A 51 -8.42 -51.95 -25.70
N GLU A 52 -9.35 -51.51 -24.88
CA GLU A 52 -10.18 -52.38 -24.04
C GLU A 52 -10.97 -53.40 -24.88
N SER A 53 -11.40 -53.00 -26.09
CA SER A 53 -12.05 -53.86 -27.10
C SER A 53 -11.20 -55.02 -27.63
N ASP A 54 -9.89 -54.99 -27.40
CA ASP A 54 -8.94 -55.96 -27.95
C ASP A 54 -8.71 -57.13 -26.96
N MET A 55 -9.44 -57.12 -25.83
CA MET A 55 -9.35 -58.05 -24.71
C MET A 55 -10.76 -58.42 -24.25
N GLN A 56 -10.95 -59.65 -23.76
CA GLN A 56 -12.24 -60.13 -23.26
C GLN A 56 -12.02 -60.96 -22.00
N VAL A 57 -12.81 -60.71 -20.94
CA VAL A 57 -12.93 -61.61 -19.80
C VAL A 57 -13.89 -62.74 -20.18
N ILE A 58 -13.49 -63.98 -19.93
CA ILE A 58 -14.28 -65.18 -20.24
C ILE A 58 -14.45 -66.05 -18.99
N ASN A 59 -15.65 -66.59 -18.81
CA ASN A 59 -15.93 -67.55 -17.75
C ASN A 59 -15.45 -68.94 -18.18
N GLY A 60 -14.48 -69.49 -17.45
CA GLY A 60 -13.95 -70.84 -17.65
C GLY A 60 -14.03 -71.68 -16.36
N THR A 61 -14.09 -73.00 -16.50
CA THR A 61 -14.06 -73.94 -15.37
C THR A 61 -12.66 -74.55 -15.23
N MET A 62 -12.04 -74.31 -14.07
CA MET A 62 -10.72 -74.83 -13.71
C MET A 62 -10.85 -75.91 -12.61
N ASN A 63 -10.10 -77.01 -12.72
CA ASN A 63 -9.94 -77.93 -11.60
C ASN A 63 -8.96 -77.34 -10.57
N LEU A 64 -9.43 -77.13 -9.33
CA LEU A 64 -8.61 -76.59 -8.24
C LEU A 64 -7.73 -77.64 -7.54
N LYS A 65 -7.73 -78.88 -8.03
CA LYS A 65 -6.78 -79.94 -7.65
C LYS A 65 -5.92 -80.36 -8.85
N LEU A 66 -4.65 -80.66 -8.57
CA LEU A 66 -3.72 -81.21 -9.55
C LEU A 66 -4.02 -82.69 -9.84
N GLN A 67 -3.58 -83.15 -11.01
CA GLN A 67 -3.48 -84.59 -11.30
C GLN A 67 -2.23 -85.17 -10.62
N GLU A 68 -2.36 -86.42 -10.16
CA GLU A 68 -1.28 -87.13 -9.47
C GLU A 68 -0.05 -87.30 -10.37
N GLY A 69 1.14 -86.96 -9.85
CA GLY A 69 2.39 -86.88 -10.62
C GLY A 69 2.66 -85.54 -11.33
N SER A 70 1.69 -84.61 -11.42
CA SER A 70 1.92 -83.26 -11.96
C SER A 70 2.92 -82.48 -11.11
N HIS A 71 3.82 -81.73 -11.77
CA HIS A 71 4.86 -80.91 -11.12
C HIS A 71 4.48 -79.42 -10.98
N GLY A 72 3.25 -79.03 -11.37
CA GLY A 72 2.78 -77.65 -11.29
C GLY A 72 2.16 -77.26 -9.94
N ILE A 73 1.65 -76.03 -9.84
CA ILE A 73 0.90 -75.52 -8.67
C ILE A 73 -0.41 -74.84 -9.08
N VAL A 74 -1.42 -74.87 -8.20
CA VAL A 74 -2.69 -74.15 -8.36
C VAL A 74 -2.80 -73.05 -7.32
N VAL A 75 -3.18 -71.84 -7.74
CA VAL A 75 -3.13 -70.62 -6.91
C VAL A 75 -4.40 -69.79 -7.07
N LYS A 76 -4.77 -69.00 -6.05
CA LYS A 76 -5.74 -67.90 -6.16
C LYS A 76 -5.00 -66.58 -6.23
N ASN A 77 -5.21 -65.78 -7.27
CA ASN A 77 -4.62 -64.46 -7.37
C ASN A 77 -5.31 -63.49 -6.37
N LEU A 78 -4.51 -62.71 -5.64
CA LEU A 78 -4.95 -61.68 -4.69
C LEU A 78 -4.71 -60.27 -5.24
N TYR A 79 -3.63 -60.10 -6.02
CA TYR A 79 -3.32 -58.89 -6.75
C TYR A 79 -2.70 -59.27 -8.11
N LEU A 80 -3.17 -58.68 -9.20
CA LEU A 80 -2.57 -58.86 -10.53
C LEU A 80 -1.81 -57.60 -10.96
N SER A 81 -0.69 -57.82 -11.65
CA SER A 81 0.23 -56.79 -12.10
C SER A 81 -0.02 -56.44 -13.57
N CYS A 82 -0.28 -55.17 -13.88
CA CYS A 82 -0.33 -54.69 -15.26
C CYS A 82 1.07 -54.27 -15.70
N ASP A 83 1.64 -54.91 -16.74
CA ASP A 83 3.02 -54.67 -17.18
C ASP A 83 3.13 -54.44 -18.72
N PRO A 84 3.81 -53.38 -19.20
CA PRO A 84 3.75 -53.03 -20.63
C PRO A 84 4.55 -53.94 -21.57
N TYR A 85 5.32 -54.90 -21.06
CA TYR A 85 5.88 -55.95 -21.93
C TYR A 85 4.78 -56.86 -22.49
N MET A 86 3.60 -56.92 -21.86
CA MET A 86 2.48 -57.76 -22.29
C MET A 86 2.02 -57.45 -23.72
N ARG A 87 2.23 -56.23 -24.23
CA ARG A 87 1.98 -55.87 -25.64
C ARG A 87 2.75 -56.75 -26.64
N SER A 88 3.97 -57.19 -26.30
CA SER A 88 4.75 -58.12 -27.14
C SER A 88 4.09 -59.50 -27.26
N ARG A 89 3.29 -59.92 -26.26
CA ARG A 89 2.50 -61.16 -26.30
C ARG A 89 1.18 -61.01 -27.07
N MET A 90 0.78 -59.77 -27.36
CA MET A 90 -0.44 -59.40 -28.11
C MET A 90 -0.19 -59.08 -29.59
N THR A 91 1.07 -59.09 -30.06
CA THR A 91 1.46 -58.62 -31.40
C THR A 91 2.38 -59.61 -32.10
N ARG A 92 2.20 -59.80 -33.42
CA ARG A 92 3.25 -60.38 -34.27
C ARG A 92 4.27 -59.31 -34.59
N VAL A 93 5.55 -59.61 -34.39
CA VAL A 93 6.68 -58.80 -34.83
C VAL A 93 7.68 -59.74 -35.48
N GLU A 94 7.98 -59.54 -36.77
CA GLU A 94 9.00 -60.32 -37.46
C GLU A 94 10.38 -59.72 -37.20
N GLY A 95 11.23 -60.46 -36.49
CA GLY A 95 12.58 -60.06 -36.13
C GLY A 95 13.19 -60.95 -35.04
N PRO A 96 14.51 -60.85 -34.80
CA PRO A 96 15.22 -61.70 -33.83
C PRO A 96 14.98 -61.24 -32.38
N ASN A 97 13.74 -61.37 -31.90
CA ASN A 97 13.33 -61.02 -30.53
C ASN A 97 13.16 -62.24 -29.63
N VAL A 98 13.46 -62.08 -28.35
CA VAL A 98 13.63 -63.15 -27.35
C VAL A 98 12.29 -63.71 -26.80
N PHE A 99 11.15 -63.29 -27.36
CA PHE A 99 9.82 -63.65 -26.85
C PHE A 99 8.89 -64.17 -27.95
N THR A 100 8.25 -65.31 -27.69
CA THR A 100 7.30 -65.95 -28.62
C THR A 100 6.00 -65.14 -28.74
N SER A 101 5.63 -64.75 -29.96
CA SER A 101 4.32 -64.16 -30.26
C SER A 101 3.22 -65.24 -30.22
N TYR A 102 2.09 -64.96 -29.58
CA TYR A 102 0.94 -65.87 -29.50
C TYR A 102 -0.05 -65.66 -30.65
N SER A 103 -0.81 -66.70 -31.00
CA SER A 103 -1.97 -66.57 -31.87
C SER A 103 -3.15 -65.96 -31.09
N PRO A 104 -3.84 -64.92 -31.61
CA PRO A 104 -5.00 -64.34 -30.95
C PRO A 104 -6.07 -65.38 -30.58
N GLY A 105 -6.63 -65.27 -29.38
CA GLY A 105 -7.71 -66.14 -28.88
C GLY A 105 -7.31 -67.55 -28.44
N SER A 106 -6.02 -67.89 -28.39
CA SER A 106 -5.58 -69.28 -28.11
C SER A 106 -5.30 -69.60 -26.62
N GLN A 107 -4.90 -68.63 -25.79
CA GLN A 107 -4.54 -68.83 -24.37
C GLN A 107 -4.80 -67.55 -23.54
N PRO A 108 -4.95 -67.65 -22.19
CA PRO A 108 -5.04 -66.49 -21.30
C PRO A 108 -3.79 -65.58 -21.34
N LEU A 109 -3.97 -64.31 -20.97
CA LEU A 109 -2.84 -63.40 -20.75
C LEU A 109 -2.01 -63.86 -19.54
N THR A 110 -0.69 -63.71 -19.63
CA THR A 110 0.27 -64.09 -18.59
C THR A 110 1.10 -62.88 -18.16
N GLY A 111 1.10 -62.60 -16.86
CA GLY A 111 1.64 -61.39 -16.24
C GLY A 111 2.25 -61.69 -14.88
N PHE A 112 2.72 -60.67 -14.16
CA PHE A 112 3.09 -60.85 -12.76
C PHE A 112 1.87 -60.79 -11.84
N GLY A 113 1.96 -61.37 -10.65
CA GLY A 113 0.90 -61.30 -9.66
C GLY A 113 1.33 -61.81 -8.29
N VAL A 114 0.49 -61.56 -7.30
CA VAL A 114 0.60 -62.04 -5.92
C VAL A 114 -0.58 -62.96 -5.67
N ALA A 115 -0.29 -64.17 -5.22
CA ALA A 115 -1.28 -65.24 -5.12
C ALA A 115 -1.13 -66.04 -3.83
N LYS A 116 -2.20 -66.74 -3.46
CA LYS A 116 -2.21 -67.72 -2.36
C LYS A 116 -2.30 -69.12 -2.95
N VAL A 117 -1.35 -69.98 -2.62
CA VAL A 117 -1.30 -71.36 -3.13
C VAL A 117 -2.47 -72.17 -2.57
N LEU A 118 -3.20 -72.84 -3.46
CA LEU A 118 -4.35 -73.69 -3.13
C LEU A 118 -4.01 -75.17 -3.21
N ASP A 119 -3.16 -75.58 -4.15
CA ASP A 119 -2.68 -76.96 -4.30
C ASP A 119 -1.29 -76.96 -4.96
N SER A 120 -0.47 -77.99 -4.72
CA SER A 120 0.91 -78.02 -5.21
C SER A 120 1.46 -79.44 -5.40
N GLY A 121 2.04 -79.69 -6.58
CA GLY A 121 2.84 -80.87 -6.88
C GLY A 121 4.35 -80.60 -6.83
N HIS A 122 4.77 -79.41 -6.39
CA HIS A 122 6.16 -78.98 -6.36
C HIS A 122 6.66 -78.80 -4.91
N PRO A 123 7.81 -79.38 -4.51
CA PRO A 123 8.23 -79.45 -3.10
C PRO A 123 8.45 -78.09 -2.43
N ASN A 124 8.77 -77.04 -3.20
CA ASN A 124 9.12 -75.73 -2.65
C ASN A 124 7.92 -74.83 -2.29
N PHE A 125 6.69 -75.20 -2.69
CA PHE A 125 5.48 -74.39 -2.48
C PHE A 125 4.38 -75.22 -1.82
N LYS A 126 3.77 -74.69 -0.75
CA LYS A 126 2.75 -75.41 0.04
C LYS A 126 1.41 -74.68 0.03
N LYS A 127 0.31 -75.44 0.12
CA LYS A 127 -1.04 -74.89 0.29
C LYS A 127 -1.09 -73.90 1.45
N GLY A 128 -1.62 -72.71 1.20
CA GLY A 128 -1.69 -71.61 2.16
C GLY A 128 -0.55 -70.61 2.07
N ASP A 129 0.59 -70.97 1.45
CA ASP A 129 1.69 -70.04 1.18
C ASP A 129 1.20 -68.86 0.34
N LEU A 130 1.72 -67.67 0.64
CA LEU A 130 1.66 -66.53 -0.26
C LEU A 130 2.89 -66.56 -1.16
N ILE A 131 2.69 -66.24 -2.43
CA ILE A 131 3.72 -66.24 -3.47
C ILE A 131 3.59 -65.01 -4.36
N TRP A 132 4.64 -64.71 -5.12
CA TRP A 132 4.55 -63.81 -6.25
C TRP A 132 5.45 -64.30 -7.41
N GLY A 133 5.14 -63.87 -8.62
CA GLY A 133 5.90 -64.20 -9.82
C GLY A 133 4.99 -64.24 -11.05
N THR A 134 5.38 -64.99 -12.08
CA THR A 134 4.55 -65.11 -13.30
C THR A 134 3.31 -65.97 -13.02
N THR A 135 2.13 -65.43 -13.31
CA THR A 135 0.82 -66.08 -13.17
C THR A 135 -0.04 -65.78 -14.41
N SER A 136 -1.16 -66.49 -14.55
CA SER A 136 -2.16 -66.15 -15.57
C SER A 136 -3.12 -65.10 -15.02
N TRP A 137 -3.70 -64.30 -15.93
CA TRP A 137 -4.70 -63.28 -15.62
C TRP A 137 -6.10 -63.91 -15.45
N GLU A 138 -6.23 -64.66 -14.36
CA GLU A 138 -7.45 -65.40 -13.96
C GLU A 138 -7.67 -65.19 -12.45
N GLU A 139 -8.84 -65.56 -11.90
CA GLU A 139 -8.99 -65.59 -10.43
C GLU A 139 -8.19 -66.76 -9.81
N TYR A 140 -8.13 -67.88 -10.54
CA TYR A 140 -7.39 -69.10 -10.19
C TYR A 140 -6.54 -69.54 -11.38
N SER A 141 -5.30 -69.96 -11.14
CA SER A 141 -4.35 -70.29 -12.22
C SER A 141 -3.54 -71.55 -11.92
N LEU A 142 -3.22 -72.30 -12.98
CA LEU A 142 -2.25 -73.40 -12.97
C LEU A 142 -0.91 -72.89 -13.49
N ILE A 143 0.13 -72.97 -12.66
CA ILE A 143 1.49 -72.56 -13.03
C ILE A 143 2.34 -73.83 -13.19
N THR A 144 2.82 -74.08 -14.41
CA THR A 144 3.69 -75.23 -14.76
C THR A 144 5.15 -74.85 -14.97
N VAL A 145 5.43 -73.60 -15.34
CA VAL A 145 6.78 -73.02 -15.39
C VAL A 145 7.02 -72.28 -14.07
N LEU A 146 7.84 -72.88 -13.20
CA LEU A 146 8.06 -72.39 -11.83
C LEU A 146 9.35 -71.55 -11.68
N GLU A 147 10.09 -71.35 -12.78
CA GLU A 147 11.25 -70.47 -12.83
C GLU A 147 10.81 -69.00 -12.71
N GLY A 148 11.43 -68.25 -11.80
CA GLY A 148 11.02 -66.87 -11.47
C GLY A 148 9.76 -66.77 -10.60
N LEU A 149 9.36 -67.85 -9.91
CA LEU A 149 8.33 -67.84 -8.87
C LEU A 149 8.98 -67.79 -7.48
N PHE A 150 8.49 -66.90 -6.62
CA PHE A 150 9.06 -66.63 -5.29
C PHE A 150 8.01 -66.75 -4.19
N LYS A 151 8.43 -67.19 -2.99
CA LYS A 151 7.59 -67.21 -1.80
C LYS A 151 7.57 -65.83 -1.11
N ILE A 152 6.41 -65.42 -0.62
CA ILE A 152 6.27 -64.24 0.25
C ILE A 152 6.44 -64.69 1.69
N GLU A 153 7.54 -64.30 2.31
CA GLU A 153 7.86 -64.60 3.71
C GLU A 153 7.62 -63.41 4.64
N HIS A 154 7.49 -62.19 4.10
CA HIS A 154 7.22 -60.98 4.86
C HIS A 154 5.84 -60.43 4.51
N THR A 155 4.86 -60.76 5.37
CA THR A 155 3.44 -60.36 5.26
C THR A 155 3.10 -59.14 6.13
N ASP A 156 4.09 -58.59 6.82
CA ASP A 156 4.02 -57.37 7.63
C ASP A 156 4.00 -56.08 6.80
N VAL A 157 4.25 -56.19 5.49
CA VAL A 157 4.12 -55.14 4.49
C VAL A 157 2.93 -55.44 3.56
N PRO A 158 2.28 -54.43 2.93
CA PRO A 158 1.13 -54.66 2.06
C PRO A 158 1.43 -55.66 0.95
N LEU A 159 0.62 -56.73 0.86
CA LEU A 159 0.86 -57.82 -0.08
C LEU A 159 0.88 -57.37 -1.55
N SER A 160 0.20 -56.27 -1.88
CA SER A 160 0.24 -55.61 -3.18
C SER A 160 1.65 -55.30 -3.65
N TYR A 161 2.55 -54.93 -2.73
CA TYR A 161 3.91 -54.44 -3.01
C TYR A 161 4.77 -55.45 -3.76
N TYR A 162 4.48 -56.76 -3.64
CA TYR A 162 5.18 -57.82 -4.38
C TYR A 162 4.81 -57.89 -5.86
N THR A 163 3.75 -57.21 -6.32
CA THR A 163 3.55 -56.90 -7.75
C THR A 163 4.48 -55.79 -8.27
N GLY A 164 5.31 -55.21 -7.40
CA GLY A 164 5.70 -53.82 -7.47
C GLY A 164 7.07 -53.50 -6.88
N ILE A 165 7.11 -52.68 -5.83
CA ILE A 165 8.32 -52.27 -5.09
C ILE A 165 9.14 -53.44 -4.52
N LEU A 166 8.49 -54.57 -4.22
CA LEU A 166 9.13 -55.84 -3.81
C LEU A 166 9.13 -56.90 -4.93
N GLY A 167 8.58 -56.57 -6.10
CA GLY A 167 8.54 -57.42 -7.28
C GLY A 167 9.54 -57.00 -8.37
N MET A 168 9.26 -57.41 -9.60
CA MET A 168 10.09 -57.11 -10.79
C MET A 168 10.40 -55.61 -10.99
N PRO A 169 9.45 -54.65 -10.80
CA PRO A 169 9.77 -53.23 -10.87
C PRO A 169 10.83 -52.79 -9.85
N GLY A 170 10.74 -53.29 -8.61
CA GLY A 170 11.74 -53.06 -7.57
C GLY A 170 13.11 -53.65 -7.91
N LEU A 171 13.17 -54.92 -8.31
CA LEU A 171 14.42 -55.58 -8.68
C LEU A 171 15.11 -54.87 -9.86
N THR A 172 14.32 -54.42 -10.86
CA THR A 172 14.81 -53.64 -12.00
C THR A 172 15.41 -52.30 -11.54
N ALA A 173 14.77 -51.62 -10.58
CA ALA A 173 15.27 -50.35 -10.03
C ALA A 173 16.59 -50.56 -9.29
N TYR A 174 16.65 -51.61 -8.49
CA TYR A 174 17.82 -51.96 -7.67
C TYR A 174 19.02 -52.32 -8.55
N ALA A 175 18.86 -53.25 -9.50
CA ALA A 175 19.93 -53.65 -10.40
C ALA A 175 20.42 -52.47 -11.26
N GLY A 176 19.50 -51.73 -11.89
CA GLY A 176 19.84 -50.58 -12.73
C GLY A 176 20.60 -49.48 -11.98
N PHE A 177 20.20 -49.19 -10.74
CA PHE A 177 20.82 -48.16 -9.91
C PHE A 177 22.13 -48.63 -9.26
N TYR A 178 22.08 -49.69 -8.43
CA TYR A 178 23.22 -50.10 -7.60
C TYR A 178 24.27 -50.93 -8.37
N GLU A 179 23.85 -51.87 -9.22
CA GLU A 179 24.76 -52.85 -9.86
C GLU A 179 25.20 -52.42 -11.28
N VAL A 180 24.41 -51.60 -11.99
CA VAL A 180 24.69 -51.17 -13.37
C VAL A 180 25.22 -49.74 -13.46
N CYS A 181 24.58 -48.76 -12.80
CA CYS A 181 25.10 -47.39 -12.74
C CYS A 181 26.14 -47.18 -11.63
N SER A 182 25.89 -47.74 -10.44
CA SER A 182 26.68 -47.57 -9.21
C SER A 182 27.05 -46.10 -8.91
N PRO A 183 26.07 -45.18 -8.76
CA PRO A 183 26.34 -43.78 -8.43
C PRO A 183 27.02 -43.62 -7.07
N LYS A 184 27.55 -42.43 -6.83
CA LYS A 184 28.18 -42.01 -5.58
C LYS A 184 27.44 -40.82 -4.98
N LYS A 185 27.49 -40.72 -3.66
CA LYS A 185 26.97 -39.56 -2.91
C LYS A 185 27.55 -38.25 -3.45
N GLY A 186 26.68 -37.29 -3.76
CA GLY A 186 27.04 -35.99 -4.34
C GLY A 186 27.07 -35.93 -5.87
N GLU A 187 26.90 -37.05 -6.59
CA GLU A 187 26.70 -37.04 -8.05
C GLU A 187 25.26 -36.60 -8.42
N TYR A 188 25.02 -36.20 -9.67
CA TYR A 188 23.69 -35.76 -10.11
C TYR A 188 22.90 -36.90 -10.80
N VAL A 189 21.57 -36.96 -10.65
CA VAL A 189 20.73 -38.08 -11.15
C VAL A 189 19.38 -37.62 -11.73
N PHE A 190 19.35 -37.24 -13.01
CA PHE A 190 18.10 -37.05 -13.76
C PHE A 190 17.48 -38.39 -14.20
N ILE A 191 16.15 -38.43 -14.30
CA ILE A 191 15.35 -39.64 -14.61
C ILE A 191 14.29 -39.30 -15.68
N SER A 192 14.37 -39.96 -16.84
CA SER A 192 13.56 -39.65 -18.03
C SER A 192 12.13 -40.15 -18.05
N ALA A 193 11.76 -41.08 -17.16
CA ALA A 193 10.41 -41.66 -17.05
C ALA A 193 9.97 -41.72 -15.57
N ALA A 194 10.15 -40.60 -14.85
CA ALA A 194 10.04 -40.55 -13.39
C ALA A 194 8.67 -40.96 -12.84
N SER A 195 7.57 -40.74 -13.58
CA SER A 195 6.23 -41.15 -13.17
C SER A 195 5.95 -42.67 -13.22
N GLY A 196 6.86 -43.47 -13.78
CA GLY A 196 6.74 -44.94 -13.83
C GLY A 196 7.30 -45.61 -12.56
N ALA A 197 6.76 -46.79 -12.21
CA ALA A 197 7.02 -47.48 -10.93
C ALA A 197 8.52 -47.63 -10.58
N VAL A 198 9.39 -47.96 -11.54
CA VAL A 198 10.85 -48.09 -11.31
C VAL A 198 11.51 -46.71 -11.16
N GLY A 199 11.08 -45.71 -11.96
CA GLY A 199 11.62 -44.34 -11.93
C GLY A 199 11.36 -43.64 -10.60
N GLN A 200 10.20 -43.90 -9.99
CA GLN A 200 9.85 -43.48 -8.63
C GLN A 200 10.83 -44.06 -7.59
N LEU A 201 11.27 -45.31 -7.76
CA LEU A 201 12.21 -45.97 -6.85
C LEU A 201 13.65 -45.49 -7.07
N VAL A 202 14.08 -45.34 -8.34
CA VAL A 202 15.41 -44.79 -8.68
C VAL A 202 15.60 -43.37 -8.12
N GLY A 203 14.58 -42.52 -8.18
CA GLY A 203 14.62 -41.18 -7.57
C GLY A 203 14.79 -41.20 -6.06
N GLN A 204 14.16 -42.18 -5.38
CA GLN A 204 14.26 -42.34 -3.94
C GLN A 204 15.58 -42.98 -3.51
N PHE A 205 16.12 -43.93 -4.27
CA PHE A 205 17.49 -44.42 -4.06
C PHE A 205 18.54 -43.30 -4.23
N ALA A 206 18.38 -42.43 -5.23
CA ALA A 206 19.22 -41.24 -5.39
C ALA A 206 19.11 -40.26 -4.20
N LYS A 207 17.90 -40.08 -3.64
CA LYS A 207 17.68 -39.25 -2.44
C LYS A 207 18.34 -39.86 -1.19
N LEU A 208 18.22 -41.17 -1.00
CA LEU A 208 18.84 -41.93 0.11
C LEU A 208 20.38 -41.98 0.03
N MET A 209 20.93 -42.13 -1.18
CA MET A 209 22.38 -42.14 -1.43
C MET A 209 22.99 -40.72 -1.33
N GLY A 210 22.20 -39.68 -1.56
CA GLY A 210 22.59 -38.28 -1.37
C GLY A 210 23.03 -37.56 -2.65
N CYS A 211 22.24 -37.69 -3.72
CA CYS A 211 22.49 -37.09 -5.04
C CYS A 211 21.76 -35.73 -5.25
N TYR A 212 22.08 -35.02 -6.34
CA TYR A 212 21.52 -33.70 -6.71
C TYR A 212 20.87 -33.68 -8.12
N VAL A 213 19.92 -32.78 -8.42
CA VAL A 213 19.26 -32.64 -9.74
C VAL A 213 18.74 -31.18 -9.91
N VAL A 214 18.37 -30.72 -11.12
CA VAL A 214 17.88 -29.35 -11.45
C VAL A 214 16.95 -29.35 -12.70
N GLY A 215 15.91 -28.49 -12.79
CA GLY A 215 15.15 -28.21 -14.04
C GLY A 215 14.29 -26.91 -14.06
N SER A 216 14.59 -25.98 -14.97
CA SER A 216 14.03 -24.60 -15.01
C SER A 216 12.62 -24.43 -15.63
N ALA A 217 11.79 -23.51 -15.11
CA ALA A 217 10.44 -23.20 -15.61
C ALA A 217 10.24 -21.74 -16.09
N GLY A 218 9.46 -21.55 -17.17
CA GLY A 218 9.22 -20.24 -17.82
C GLY A 218 7.94 -19.47 -17.43
N LYS A 219 7.02 -20.11 -16.70
CA LYS A 219 5.86 -19.47 -16.04
C LYS A 219 5.79 -19.97 -14.60
N VAL A 220 5.32 -19.11 -13.70
CA VAL A 220 5.14 -19.43 -12.27
C VAL A 220 3.73 -19.15 -11.80
N ARG A 221 3.31 -19.81 -10.72
CA ARG A 221 2.18 -19.36 -9.89
C ARG A 221 2.47 -17.95 -9.41
N ASN A 222 1.43 -17.12 -9.43
CA ASN A 222 1.47 -15.76 -8.89
C ASN A 222 0.16 -15.55 -8.12
N LYS A 223 0.18 -15.67 -6.79
CA LYS A 223 -0.94 -15.26 -5.94
C LYS A 223 -1.11 -13.74 -6.05
N GLN A 224 -2.34 -13.26 -5.98
CA GLN A 224 -2.67 -11.83 -6.09
C GLN A 224 -3.77 -11.49 -5.08
N VAL A 225 -3.76 -10.27 -4.52
CA VAL A 225 -4.85 -9.72 -3.70
C VAL A 225 -5.63 -8.70 -4.50
N ILE A 226 -6.89 -9.01 -4.80
CA ILE A 226 -7.79 -8.15 -5.57
C ILE A 226 -8.78 -7.41 -4.66
N LEU A 227 -9.27 -6.25 -5.10
CA LEU A 227 -10.49 -5.64 -4.56
C LEU A 227 -11.72 -6.35 -5.16
N LYS A 228 -12.74 -6.67 -4.37
CA LYS A 228 -13.97 -7.30 -4.91
C LYS A 228 -14.94 -6.28 -5.49
N ASP A 229 -15.18 -5.19 -4.77
CA ASP A 229 -16.06 -4.07 -5.13
C ASP A 229 -15.63 -2.83 -4.31
N TYR A 230 -16.19 -1.67 -4.62
CA TYR A 230 -15.88 -0.42 -3.92
C TYR A 230 -16.41 -0.42 -2.47
N VAL A 231 -15.57 0.08 -1.56
CA VAL A 231 -15.86 0.15 -0.12
C VAL A 231 -16.53 1.47 0.24
N THR A 232 -17.57 1.38 1.08
CA THR A 232 -18.17 2.49 1.82
C THR A 232 -17.98 2.26 3.33
N GLY A 233 -17.76 3.33 4.11
CA GLY A 233 -17.45 3.23 5.53
C GLY A 233 -16.05 2.66 5.81
N PHE A 234 -15.93 1.82 6.85
CA PHE A 234 -14.70 1.11 7.22
C PHE A 234 -14.48 -0.15 6.36
N PRO A 235 -13.26 -0.38 5.83
CA PRO A 235 -12.93 -1.59 5.06
C PRO A 235 -12.89 -2.83 5.95
N LYS A 236 -13.26 -3.96 5.37
CA LYS A 236 -13.26 -5.28 6.01
C LYS A 236 -12.38 -6.24 5.22
N GLU A 237 -11.92 -7.29 5.89
CA GLU A 237 -11.11 -8.35 5.26
C GLU A 237 -11.91 -9.10 4.16
N SER A 238 -13.25 -9.06 4.25
CA SER A 238 -14.19 -9.57 3.25
C SER A 238 -14.17 -8.84 1.90
N ASP A 239 -13.70 -7.59 1.85
CA ASP A 239 -13.86 -6.71 0.69
C ASP A 239 -12.73 -6.93 -0.34
N MET A 240 -11.72 -7.69 0.08
CA MET A 240 -10.59 -8.15 -0.71
C MET A 240 -10.64 -9.66 -0.92
N GLN A 241 -9.87 -10.17 -1.88
CA GLN A 241 -9.73 -11.62 -2.11
C GLN A 241 -8.32 -12.00 -2.52
N VAL A 242 -7.79 -13.08 -1.93
CA VAL A 242 -6.59 -13.75 -2.45
C VAL A 242 -7.00 -14.69 -3.58
N ILE A 243 -6.41 -14.54 -4.75
CA ILE A 243 -6.62 -15.40 -5.92
C ILE A 243 -5.30 -16.02 -6.39
N ASN A 244 -5.39 -17.06 -7.24
CA ASN A 244 -4.22 -17.72 -7.84
C ASN A 244 -4.15 -17.40 -9.34
N GLY A 245 -3.27 -16.49 -9.73
CA GLY A 245 -2.90 -16.23 -11.11
C GLY A 245 -1.62 -16.99 -11.53
N THR A 246 -1.11 -16.65 -12.72
CA THR A 246 0.22 -17.07 -13.20
C THR A 246 0.91 -15.89 -13.88
N MET A 247 2.25 -15.85 -13.81
CA MET A 247 3.05 -14.82 -14.47
C MET A 247 4.18 -15.43 -15.32
N LYS A 248 4.49 -14.79 -16.46
CA LYS A 248 5.71 -15.04 -17.24
C LYS A 248 6.88 -14.32 -16.56
N LEU A 249 8.00 -15.01 -16.31
CA LEU A 249 9.18 -14.39 -15.68
C LEU A 249 10.16 -13.74 -16.66
N LYS A 250 9.83 -13.74 -17.96
CA LYS A 250 10.48 -12.94 -18.99
C LYS A 250 9.51 -11.94 -19.58
N LEU A 251 10.02 -10.78 -19.95
CA LEU A 251 9.34 -9.81 -20.79
C LEU A 251 9.18 -10.34 -22.22
N GLN A 252 8.32 -9.70 -22.99
CA GLN A 252 8.34 -9.83 -24.45
C GLN A 252 9.44 -8.91 -25.00
N GLU A 253 10.20 -9.41 -25.97
CA GLU A 253 11.28 -8.66 -26.62
C GLU A 253 10.75 -7.33 -27.19
N GLY A 254 11.46 -6.23 -26.89
CA GLY A 254 11.02 -4.86 -27.21
C GLY A 254 10.07 -4.19 -26.20
N SER A 255 9.67 -4.86 -25.10
CA SER A 255 8.84 -4.23 -24.06
C SER A 255 9.65 -3.28 -23.18
N HIS A 256 9.17 -2.05 -22.94
CA HIS A 256 9.86 -1.07 -22.09
C HIS A 256 9.72 -1.28 -20.56
N GLY A 257 8.90 -2.23 -20.11
CA GLY A 257 8.68 -2.49 -18.67
C GLY A 257 9.76 -3.33 -17.98
N ILE A 258 9.49 -3.68 -16.72
CA ILE A 258 10.29 -4.60 -15.91
C ILE A 258 9.41 -5.70 -15.30
N VAL A 259 9.94 -6.92 -15.18
CA VAL A 259 9.32 -8.00 -14.38
C VAL A 259 10.10 -8.13 -13.08
N VAL A 260 9.38 -8.05 -11.96
CA VAL A 260 9.96 -8.08 -10.61
C VAL A 260 9.37 -9.19 -9.76
N LYS A 261 10.13 -9.66 -8.77
CA LYS A 261 9.62 -10.44 -7.65
C LYS A 261 9.39 -9.52 -6.46
N ASN A 262 8.18 -9.48 -5.93
CA ASN A 262 7.87 -8.69 -4.75
C ASN A 262 8.41 -9.40 -3.51
N LEU A 263 9.12 -8.66 -2.65
CA LEU A 263 9.75 -9.15 -1.43
C LEU A 263 8.99 -8.67 -0.20
N TYR A 264 8.64 -7.38 -0.17
CA TYR A 264 7.85 -6.75 0.88
C TYR A 264 6.78 -5.85 0.25
N LEU A 265 5.61 -5.76 0.89
CA LEU A 265 4.57 -4.79 0.57
C LEU A 265 4.31 -3.85 1.75
N SER A 266 3.93 -2.63 1.42
CA SER A 266 3.51 -1.59 2.35
C SER A 266 1.99 -1.64 2.55
N CYS A 267 1.52 -1.57 3.79
CA CYS A 267 0.14 -1.18 4.08
C CYS A 267 0.12 0.29 4.54
N ASP A 268 -0.60 1.15 3.82
CA ASP A 268 -0.67 2.59 4.09
C ASP A 268 -2.11 3.11 4.17
N PRO A 269 -2.42 4.12 5.02
CA PRO A 269 -3.78 4.64 5.18
C PRO A 269 -4.43 5.22 3.92
N TYR A 270 -3.63 5.76 2.98
CA TYR A 270 -4.15 6.31 1.71
C TYR A 270 -4.80 5.24 0.82
N MET A 271 -4.44 3.97 1.01
CA MET A 271 -4.98 2.88 0.20
C MET A 271 -6.49 2.75 0.34
N ARG A 272 -7.07 3.03 1.52
CA ARG A 272 -8.53 3.00 1.72
C ARG A 272 -9.26 4.11 0.98
N ILE A 273 -8.61 5.24 0.69
CA ILE A 273 -9.20 6.31 -0.14
C ILE A 273 -9.42 5.78 -1.56
N ARG A 274 -8.42 5.06 -2.10
CA ARG A 274 -8.49 4.38 -3.40
C ARG A 274 -9.49 3.21 -3.47
N MET A 275 -10.00 2.71 -2.34
CA MET A 275 -11.02 1.65 -2.31
C MET A 275 -12.45 2.18 -2.52
N THR A 276 -12.68 3.50 -2.53
CA THR A 276 -13.99 4.10 -2.79
C THR A 276 -14.08 4.64 -4.21
N ARG A 277 -15.23 4.45 -4.88
CA ARG A 277 -15.53 5.13 -6.15
C ARG A 277 -15.75 6.62 -5.88
N VAL A 278 -14.99 7.45 -6.56
CA VAL A 278 -15.13 8.92 -6.57
C VAL A 278 -15.12 9.36 -8.02
N GLU A 279 -15.88 10.40 -8.36
CA GLU A 279 -16.05 10.90 -9.72
C GLU A 279 -15.46 12.31 -9.83
N GLY A 280 -14.68 12.55 -10.88
CA GLY A 280 -13.91 13.79 -11.06
C GLY A 280 -12.38 13.59 -10.98
N PRO A 281 -11.59 14.65 -11.22
CA PRO A 281 -10.14 14.60 -11.15
C PRO A 281 -9.69 14.41 -9.69
N ASN A 282 -9.02 13.28 -9.44
CA ASN A 282 -8.62 12.87 -8.10
C ASN A 282 -7.13 12.50 -8.10
N VAL A 283 -6.40 12.98 -7.10
CA VAL A 283 -4.94 12.78 -6.94
C VAL A 283 -4.56 11.33 -6.74
N LEU A 284 -5.49 10.53 -6.22
CA LEU A 284 -5.33 9.10 -6.01
C LEU A 284 -6.37 8.36 -6.85
N THR A 285 -5.96 7.84 -8.01
CA THR A 285 -6.80 7.02 -8.89
C THR A 285 -7.40 5.83 -8.11
N PRO A 286 -8.74 5.67 -8.04
CA PRO A 286 -9.36 4.52 -7.41
C PRO A 286 -8.87 3.17 -7.98
N TYR A 287 -8.92 2.11 -7.18
CA TYR A 287 -8.66 0.75 -7.65
C TYR A 287 -9.81 0.28 -8.55
N THR A 288 -9.49 -0.53 -9.55
CA THR A 288 -10.48 -1.26 -10.34
C THR A 288 -10.86 -2.56 -9.62
N PRO A 289 -12.14 -2.78 -9.25
CA PRO A 289 -12.60 -4.09 -8.76
C PRO A 289 -12.24 -5.24 -9.71
N GLY A 290 -11.95 -6.42 -9.15
CA GLY A 290 -11.43 -7.57 -9.88
C GLY A 290 -9.93 -7.54 -10.20
N SER A 291 -9.28 -6.36 -10.11
CA SER A 291 -7.84 -6.21 -10.37
C SER A 291 -6.99 -6.27 -9.10
N PRO A 292 -5.70 -6.62 -9.18
CA PRO A 292 -4.79 -6.55 -8.03
C PRO A 292 -4.71 -5.14 -7.43
N LEU A 293 -4.67 -5.05 -6.11
CA LEU A 293 -4.38 -3.80 -5.40
C LEU A 293 -2.96 -3.33 -5.73
N THR A 294 -2.71 -2.02 -5.70
CA THR A 294 -1.37 -1.43 -5.91
C THR A 294 -0.98 -0.50 -4.77
N GLY A 295 0.26 -0.61 -4.29
CA GLY A 295 0.78 0.19 -3.20
C GLY A 295 2.31 0.15 -3.17
N PHE A 296 2.93 0.85 -2.21
CA PHE A 296 4.38 0.79 -2.08
C PHE A 296 4.88 -0.61 -1.74
N GLY A 297 6.05 -0.97 -2.25
CA GLY A 297 6.68 -2.26 -1.99
C GLY A 297 8.16 -2.25 -2.34
N VAL A 298 8.82 -3.35 -2.01
CA VAL A 298 10.23 -3.60 -2.28
C VAL A 298 10.34 -4.88 -3.08
N ALA A 299 11.04 -4.82 -4.21
CA ALA A 299 11.05 -5.88 -5.20
C ALA A 299 12.44 -6.10 -5.81
N LYS A 300 12.66 -7.27 -6.41
CA LYS A 300 13.90 -7.63 -7.12
C LYS A 300 13.62 -7.83 -8.60
N VAL A 301 14.34 -7.12 -9.47
CA VAL A 301 14.19 -7.20 -10.93
C VAL A 301 14.64 -8.57 -11.43
N LEU A 302 13.74 -9.29 -12.11
CA LEU A 302 13.99 -10.60 -12.70
C LEU A 302 14.30 -10.52 -14.20
N ASP A 303 13.70 -9.53 -14.88
CA ASP A 303 13.92 -9.19 -16.27
C ASP A 303 13.59 -7.71 -16.52
N SER A 304 14.24 -7.08 -17.49
CA SER A 304 14.09 -5.64 -17.78
C SER A 304 14.33 -5.33 -19.26
N GLY A 305 13.45 -4.53 -19.85
CA GLY A 305 13.68 -3.87 -21.14
C GLY A 305 13.91 -2.36 -21.00
N HIS A 306 14.07 -1.86 -19.78
CA HIS A 306 14.36 -0.44 -19.51
C HIS A 306 15.85 -0.24 -19.17
N PRO A 307 16.58 0.68 -19.83
CA PRO A 307 18.04 0.80 -19.67
C PRO A 307 18.47 1.15 -18.24
N ASN A 308 17.63 1.87 -17.48
CA ASN A 308 17.97 2.25 -16.10
C ASN A 308 17.88 1.06 -15.13
N PHE A 309 17.12 0.00 -15.42
CA PHE A 309 16.92 -1.15 -14.52
C PHE A 309 17.52 -2.43 -15.10
N LYS A 310 18.20 -3.21 -14.27
CA LYS A 310 18.90 -4.44 -14.68
C LYS A 310 18.46 -5.62 -13.84
N LYS A 311 18.47 -6.81 -14.45
CA LYS A 311 18.21 -8.07 -13.76
C LYS A 311 19.14 -8.22 -12.55
N GLY A 312 18.56 -8.43 -11.37
CA GLY A 312 19.26 -8.50 -10.09
C GLY A 312 19.15 -7.24 -9.25
N ASP A 313 18.83 -6.08 -9.84
CA ASP A 313 18.60 -4.82 -9.11
C ASP A 313 17.50 -5.01 -8.05
N LEU A 314 17.70 -4.37 -6.88
CA LEU A 314 16.68 -4.19 -5.87
C LEU A 314 16.08 -2.79 -6.03
N ILE A 315 14.75 -2.70 -5.94
CA ILE A 315 14.00 -1.45 -6.09
C ILE A 315 12.96 -1.29 -4.99
N TRP A 316 12.53 -0.05 -4.77
CA TRP A 316 11.27 0.26 -4.09
C TRP A 316 10.45 1.26 -4.92
N GLY A 317 9.14 1.27 -4.69
CA GLY A 317 8.19 2.11 -5.42
C GLY A 317 6.81 1.46 -5.46
N THR A 318 5.96 1.86 -6.40
CA THR A 318 4.64 1.26 -6.59
C THR A 318 4.77 -0.17 -7.15
N THR A 319 4.12 -1.12 -6.48
CA THR A 319 4.05 -2.53 -6.87
C THR A 319 2.62 -3.04 -6.70
N SER A 320 2.25 -4.10 -7.41
CA SER A 320 0.97 -4.78 -7.20
C SER A 320 1.05 -5.74 -6.01
N TRP A 321 -0.08 -5.98 -5.36
CA TRP A 321 -0.20 -6.92 -4.24
C TRP A 321 -0.23 -8.38 -4.72
N GLU A 322 0.93 -8.86 -5.15
CA GLU A 322 1.13 -10.17 -5.75
C GLU A 322 2.57 -10.69 -5.52
N GLU A 323 2.86 -11.95 -5.89
CA GLU A 323 4.20 -12.54 -5.70
C GLU A 323 5.25 -12.04 -6.72
N TYR A 324 4.79 -11.66 -7.92
CA TYR A 324 5.57 -11.14 -9.04
C TYR A 324 4.75 -10.09 -9.79
N SER A 325 5.36 -8.97 -10.17
CA SER A 325 4.69 -7.89 -10.91
C SER A 325 5.37 -7.60 -12.25
N LEU A 326 4.55 -7.28 -13.25
CA LEU A 326 4.97 -6.57 -14.45
C LEU A 326 4.69 -5.09 -14.22
N ILE A 327 5.73 -4.25 -14.26
CA ILE A 327 5.61 -2.80 -14.06
C ILE A 327 5.98 -2.11 -15.39
N THR A 328 5.07 -1.27 -15.90
CA THR A 328 5.21 -0.54 -17.17
C THR A 328 5.35 0.96 -17.01
N GLU A 329 4.77 1.52 -15.94
CA GLU A 329 5.00 2.89 -15.48
C GLU A 329 6.18 2.84 -14.50
N LEU A 330 7.31 3.47 -14.85
CA LEU A 330 8.58 3.33 -14.13
C LEU A 330 8.94 4.59 -13.34
N GLU A 331 8.14 5.64 -13.51
CA GLU A 331 8.13 6.89 -12.78
C GLU A 331 7.89 6.63 -11.29
N GLY A 332 8.77 7.15 -10.42
CA GLY A 332 8.69 6.88 -8.97
C GLY A 332 9.19 5.49 -8.53
N LEU A 333 9.84 4.71 -9.42
CA LEU A 333 10.65 3.57 -9.00
C LEU A 333 12.08 4.02 -8.67
N PHE A 334 12.55 3.67 -7.47
CA PHE A 334 13.87 4.00 -6.96
C PHE A 334 14.72 2.74 -6.78
N LYS A 335 16.02 2.83 -7.06
CA LYS A 335 16.95 1.74 -6.73
C LYS A 335 17.30 1.72 -5.25
N ILE A 336 17.52 0.52 -4.73
CA ILE A 336 18.08 0.28 -3.41
C ILE A 336 19.59 0.08 -3.56
N GLU A 337 20.36 1.13 -3.29
CA GLU A 337 21.83 1.08 -3.31
C GLU A 337 22.40 0.67 -1.94
N HIS A 338 21.79 1.13 -0.84
CA HIS A 338 22.19 0.79 0.52
C HIS A 338 21.55 -0.54 0.95
N THR A 339 22.21 -1.63 0.59
CA THR A 339 21.83 -3.01 0.96
C THR A 339 22.46 -3.48 2.28
N ASP A 340 23.20 -2.60 2.97
CA ASP A 340 23.73 -2.80 4.32
C ASP A 340 22.68 -2.64 5.43
N VAL A 341 21.52 -2.05 5.11
CA VAL A 341 20.36 -1.89 5.99
C VAL A 341 19.21 -2.84 5.57
N PRO A 342 18.27 -3.19 6.48
CA PRO A 342 17.19 -4.12 6.16
C PRO A 342 16.32 -3.65 4.99
N LEU A 343 16.10 -4.52 4.00
CA LEU A 343 15.33 -4.17 2.79
C LEU A 343 13.88 -3.76 3.09
N SER A 344 13.29 -4.22 4.21
CA SER A 344 11.95 -3.81 4.66
C SER A 344 11.85 -2.30 4.90
N TYR A 345 12.94 -1.63 5.30
CA TYR A 345 12.97 -0.21 5.62
C TYR A 345 12.59 0.69 4.43
N TYR A 346 12.77 0.19 3.20
CA TYR A 346 12.37 0.89 1.98
C TYR A 346 10.85 0.84 1.69
N THR A 347 10.06 0.10 2.48
CA THR A 347 8.59 0.28 2.58
C THR A 347 8.21 1.39 3.56
N GLY A 348 9.20 2.02 4.23
CA GLY A 348 9.01 2.79 5.45
C GLY A 348 10.01 3.95 5.60
N ILE A 349 10.87 3.87 6.61
CA ILE A 349 11.89 4.89 6.97
C ILE A 349 12.82 5.34 5.82
N LEU A 350 13.07 4.48 4.82
CA LEU A 350 13.86 4.81 3.63
C LEU A 350 13.02 4.84 2.33
N GLY A 351 11.69 4.76 2.46
CA GLY A 351 10.73 4.88 1.36
C GLY A 351 9.76 6.04 1.54
N MET A 352 8.55 5.92 0.98
CA MET A 352 7.52 6.97 1.03
C MET A 352 7.22 7.49 2.44
N PRO A 353 7.02 6.67 3.50
CA PRO A 353 6.75 7.20 4.84
C PRO A 353 7.91 8.01 5.45
N GLY A 354 9.16 7.64 5.15
CA GLY A 354 10.35 8.40 5.53
C GLY A 354 10.44 9.73 4.80
N LEU A 355 10.21 9.73 3.48
CA LEU A 355 10.17 10.95 2.67
C LEU A 355 9.07 11.90 3.14
N THR A 356 7.89 11.37 3.48
CA THR A 356 6.76 12.12 4.03
C THR A 356 7.11 12.78 5.37
N ALA A 357 7.77 12.03 6.27
CA ALA A 357 8.22 12.56 7.56
C ALA A 357 9.28 13.66 7.39
N TYR A 358 10.23 13.47 6.47
CA TYR A 358 11.29 14.44 6.20
C TYR A 358 10.73 15.73 5.57
N ALA A 359 9.94 15.60 4.50
CA ALA A 359 9.38 16.75 3.78
C ALA A 359 8.45 17.58 4.67
N GLY A 360 7.48 16.93 5.33
CA GLY A 360 6.55 17.61 6.22
C GLY A 360 7.23 18.26 7.43
N PHE A 361 8.27 17.64 8.00
CA PHE A 361 8.94 18.23 9.15
C PHE A 361 9.96 19.31 8.78
N TYR A 362 10.90 19.03 7.87
CA TYR A 362 12.01 19.94 7.60
C TYR A 362 11.67 21.04 6.58
N GLU A 363 10.94 20.71 5.51
CA GLU A 363 10.65 21.65 4.43
C GLU A 363 9.34 22.41 4.73
N VAL A 364 8.26 21.73 5.14
CA VAL A 364 6.95 22.38 5.45
C VAL A 364 6.95 23.06 6.82
N CYS A 365 7.16 22.35 7.95
CA CYS A 365 7.12 23.00 9.27
C CYS A 365 8.27 23.99 9.53
N SER A 366 9.37 23.92 8.76
CA SER A 366 10.57 24.76 8.88
C SER A 366 11.03 24.95 10.35
N PRO A 367 11.55 23.88 10.99
CA PRO A 367 11.61 23.76 12.44
C PRO A 367 12.85 24.42 13.05
N LYS A 368 12.69 25.03 14.22
CA LYS A 368 13.76 25.70 14.98
C LYS A 368 14.03 24.96 16.29
N LYS A 369 15.31 24.99 16.71
CA LYS A 369 15.72 24.41 17.99
C LYS A 369 14.98 25.09 19.15
N GLY A 370 14.46 24.29 20.08
CA GLY A 370 13.69 24.76 21.24
C GLY A 370 12.19 24.97 20.99
N GLU A 371 11.68 24.77 19.76
CA GLU A 371 10.23 24.80 19.49
C GLU A 371 9.51 23.57 20.08
N TYR A 372 8.21 23.76 20.35
CA TYR A 372 7.29 22.79 20.94
C TYR A 372 6.49 22.07 19.83
N VAL A 373 6.71 20.76 19.68
CA VAL A 373 6.21 19.96 18.55
C VAL A 373 5.19 18.93 19.02
N PHE A 374 3.95 19.03 18.56
CA PHE A 374 2.93 18.00 18.70
C PHE A 374 2.86 17.11 17.45
N ILE A 375 2.63 15.81 17.66
CA ILE A 375 2.47 14.84 16.58
C ILE A 375 1.23 13.98 16.86
N SER A 376 0.26 14.03 15.95
CA SER A 376 -0.91 13.14 16.02
C SER A 376 -0.60 11.78 15.37
N ALA A 377 -1.16 10.70 15.91
CA ALA A 377 -0.82 9.30 15.57
C ALA A 377 0.70 9.01 15.62
N ALA A 378 1.40 9.56 16.63
CA ALA A 378 2.85 9.63 16.70
C ALA A 378 3.57 8.26 16.66
N SER A 379 2.95 7.17 17.11
CA SER A 379 3.55 5.82 17.03
C SER A 379 3.39 5.13 15.67
N GLY A 380 2.84 5.83 14.67
CA GLY A 380 2.68 5.35 13.30
C GLY A 380 3.97 5.33 12.49
N ALA A 381 3.85 5.06 11.19
CA ALA A 381 4.99 4.98 10.28
C ALA A 381 5.72 6.32 10.10
N VAL A 382 4.96 7.41 9.90
CA VAL A 382 5.47 8.76 9.69
C VAL A 382 5.83 9.41 11.04
N GLY A 383 4.88 9.41 11.99
CA GLY A 383 5.03 10.08 13.29
C GLY A 383 6.25 9.66 14.11
N GLN A 384 6.64 8.37 14.07
CA GLN A 384 7.79 7.89 14.84
C GLN A 384 9.11 8.48 14.32
N LEU A 385 9.15 8.87 13.05
CA LEU A 385 10.31 9.47 12.39
C LEU A 385 10.33 10.98 12.64
N VAL A 386 9.19 11.65 12.43
CA VAL A 386 9.01 13.09 12.73
C VAL A 386 9.44 13.43 14.15
N GLY A 387 9.03 12.62 15.14
CA GLY A 387 9.39 12.86 16.53
C GLY A 387 10.89 12.76 16.78
N GLN A 388 11.54 11.74 16.21
CA GLN A 388 12.99 11.59 16.32
C GLN A 388 13.75 12.69 15.56
N PHE A 389 13.25 13.15 14.41
CA PHE A 389 13.79 14.33 13.70
C PHE A 389 13.67 15.60 14.57
N ALA A 390 12.53 15.81 15.22
CA ALA A 390 12.33 16.92 16.15
C ALA A 390 13.24 16.83 17.39
N LYS A 391 13.44 15.63 17.97
CA LYS A 391 14.43 15.44 19.05
C LYS A 391 15.86 15.71 18.59
N LEU A 392 16.24 15.30 17.37
CA LEU A 392 17.56 15.58 16.78
C LEU A 392 17.76 17.08 16.50
N MET A 393 16.70 17.82 16.14
CA MET A 393 16.71 19.28 16.04
C MET A 393 16.76 20.01 17.40
N GLY A 394 16.62 19.28 18.51
CA GLY A 394 16.57 19.86 19.86
C GLY A 394 15.25 20.57 20.17
N CYS A 395 14.15 20.07 19.62
CA CYS A 395 12.79 20.46 19.99
C CYS A 395 12.31 19.69 21.25
N TYR A 396 11.25 20.21 21.88
CA TYR A 396 10.43 19.47 22.84
C TYR A 396 9.26 18.82 22.09
N VAL A 397 8.99 17.54 22.32
CA VAL A 397 8.19 16.70 21.42
C VAL A 397 7.20 15.84 22.19
N VAL A 398 5.91 15.97 21.84
CA VAL A 398 4.80 15.24 22.47
C VAL A 398 4.00 14.46 21.42
N GLY A 399 3.71 13.20 21.73
CA GLY A 399 3.00 12.29 20.81
C GLY A 399 1.64 11.80 21.34
N SER A 400 0.59 11.86 20.54
CA SER A 400 -0.66 11.15 20.82
C SER A 400 -0.70 9.79 20.11
N ALA A 401 -1.16 8.74 20.80
CA ALA A 401 -1.25 7.40 20.24
C ALA A 401 -2.46 6.58 20.74
N GLY A 402 -2.69 5.41 20.13
CA GLY A 402 -3.90 4.60 20.31
C GLY A 402 -3.75 3.25 21.06
N SER A 403 -2.64 2.95 21.74
CA SER A 403 -2.57 1.89 22.77
C SER A 403 -1.56 2.27 23.88
N LYS A 404 -1.63 1.66 25.09
CA LYS A 404 -0.69 1.98 26.19
C LYS A 404 0.76 1.69 25.77
N GLU A 405 0.96 0.48 25.28
CA GLU A 405 2.14 0.02 24.57
C GLU A 405 2.71 1.09 23.61
N LYS A 406 1.86 1.74 22.81
CA LYS A 406 2.31 2.80 21.88
C LYS A 406 2.74 4.10 22.56
N VAL A 407 2.20 4.45 23.73
CA VAL A 407 2.66 5.61 24.53
C VAL A 407 3.97 5.33 25.23
N ASP A 408 4.14 4.13 25.76
CA ASP A 408 5.40 3.73 26.38
C ASP A 408 6.50 3.60 25.29
N LEU A 409 6.18 3.03 24.11
CA LEU A 409 7.08 2.99 22.95
C LEU A 409 7.58 4.38 22.51
N LEU A 410 6.73 5.41 22.58
CA LEU A 410 7.09 6.78 22.21
C LEU A 410 8.16 7.37 23.12
N ARG A 411 8.00 7.21 24.43
CA ARG A 411 8.96 7.71 25.43
C ARG A 411 10.20 6.81 25.50
N ASP A 412 10.00 5.53 25.79
CA ASP A 412 11.06 4.58 26.14
C ASP A 412 11.97 4.20 24.96
N LYS A 413 11.43 4.22 23.73
CA LYS A 413 12.17 3.79 22.51
C LYS A 413 12.39 4.90 21.49
N PHE A 414 11.43 5.80 21.29
CA PHE A 414 11.58 6.91 20.32
C PHE A 414 12.05 8.23 20.96
N GLY A 415 12.18 8.30 22.28
CA GLY A 415 12.77 9.46 22.98
C GLY A 415 11.92 10.73 22.95
N PHE A 416 10.60 10.60 22.73
CA PHE A 416 9.66 11.70 22.95
C PHE A 416 9.72 12.14 24.41
N ASP A 417 9.61 13.44 24.66
CA ASP A 417 9.61 13.96 26.03
C ASP A 417 8.35 13.51 26.77
N GLU A 418 7.18 13.55 26.10
CA GLU A 418 5.91 13.07 26.64
C GLU A 418 5.01 12.39 25.60
N ALA A 419 4.06 11.58 26.06
CA ALA A 419 3.06 10.94 25.19
C ALA A 419 1.75 10.56 25.93
N PHE A 420 0.61 10.62 25.23
CA PHE A 420 -0.73 10.41 25.83
C PHE A 420 -1.73 9.60 24.98
N ASN A 421 -2.91 9.31 25.56
CA ASN A 421 -3.98 8.54 24.90
C ASN A 421 -5.18 9.36 24.43
N TYR A 422 -5.24 9.75 23.16
CA TYR A 422 -6.45 10.42 22.64
C TYR A 422 -7.79 9.64 22.82
N LYS A 423 -7.78 8.32 23.08
CA LYS A 423 -9.00 7.51 23.31
C LYS A 423 -9.55 7.55 24.74
N GLU A 424 -8.78 8.01 25.71
CA GLU A 424 -9.20 8.11 27.12
C GLU A 424 -9.11 9.53 27.67
N GLU A 425 -8.72 10.48 26.81
CA GLU A 425 -9.06 11.88 27.02
C GLU A 425 -10.57 12.04 26.78
N THR A 426 -11.30 12.41 27.83
CA THR A 426 -12.65 12.97 27.67
C THR A 426 -12.62 14.41 27.17
N ASP A 427 -11.46 15.07 27.30
CA ASP A 427 -11.17 16.44 26.86
C ASP A 427 -9.78 16.48 26.21
N LEU A 428 -9.72 16.78 24.92
CA LEU A 428 -8.49 16.86 24.13
C LEU A 428 -7.80 18.24 24.21
N ASP A 429 -8.55 19.31 24.46
CA ASP A 429 -8.00 20.66 24.64
C ASP A 429 -7.28 20.74 25.99
N GLY A 430 -8.01 20.35 27.04
CA GLY A 430 -7.45 20.11 28.36
C GLY A 430 -6.35 19.06 28.38
N ALA A 431 -6.19 18.21 27.35
CA ALA A 431 -5.06 17.27 27.20
C ALA A 431 -3.81 17.88 26.62
N LEU A 432 -3.91 18.59 25.51
CA LEU A 432 -2.76 19.24 24.89
C LEU A 432 -2.19 20.29 25.84
N LYS A 433 -3.04 21.04 26.55
CA LYS A 433 -2.62 22.11 27.47
C LYS A 433 -1.72 21.67 28.64
N ARG A 434 -1.67 20.37 28.95
CA ARG A 434 -0.89 19.80 30.09
C ARG A 434 0.55 19.51 29.70
N TYR A 435 0.71 19.01 28.47
CA TYR A 435 2.01 18.76 27.87
C TYR A 435 2.58 20.01 27.18
N PHE A 436 1.70 20.97 26.86
CA PHE A 436 2.01 22.26 26.25
C PHE A 436 1.39 23.42 27.07
N PRO A 437 1.85 23.70 28.30
CA PRO A 437 1.35 24.84 29.08
C PRO A 437 1.52 26.16 28.33
N ASP A 438 2.66 26.33 27.65
CA ASP A 438 2.99 27.48 26.80
C ASP A 438 2.51 27.37 25.34
N GLY A 439 1.81 26.27 25.00
CA GLY A 439 1.27 25.97 23.67
C GLY A 439 2.24 25.25 22.70
N ILE A 440 1.77 25.04 21.47
CA ILE A 440 2.41 24.24 20.41
C ILE A 440 2.93 25.17 19.29
N ASP A 441 4.22 25.13 18.95
CA ASP A 441 4.76 25.86 17.78
C ASP A 441 4.53 25.11 16.46
N ILE A 442 4.58 23.77 16.49
CA ILE A 442 4.42 22.90 15.32
C ILE A 442 3.45 21.76 15.63
N CYS A 443 2.43 21.57 14.79
CA CYS A 443 1.70 20.31 14.71
C CYS A 443 2.06 19.56 13.43
N PHE A 444 2.40 18.28 13.54
CA PHE A 444 2.42 17.35 12.42
C PHE A 444 1.14 16.51 12.45
N GLU A 445 0.20 16.83 11.56
CA GLU A 445 -1.19 16.35 11.61
C GLU A 445 -1.40 15.14 10.68
N ASN A 446 -1.73 13.99 11.28
CA ASN A 446 -2.04 12.71 10.62
C ASN A 446 -3.49 12.24 10.86
N VAL A 447 -4.25 12.89 11.76
CA VAL A 447 -5.50 12.40 12.36
C VAL A 447 -6.71 13.29 12.01
N GLY A 448 -6.60 14.61 12.14
CA GLY A 448 -7.69 15.56 11.89
C GLY A 448 -8.84 15.47 12.91
N GLY A 449 -10.01 16.00 12.52
CA GLY A 449 -11.23 15.99 13.34
C GLY A 449 -11.04 16.70 14.68
N LYS A 450 -11.63 16.15 15.75
CA LYS A 450 -11.53 16.69 17.12
C LYS A 450 -10.10 16.90 17.65
N MET A 451 -9.11 16.14 17.15
CA MET A 451 -7.71 16.36 17.53
C MET A 451 -7.19 17.68 16.95
N LEU A 452 -7.43 17.93 15.65
CA LEU A 452 -7.03 19.18 15.00
C LEU A 452 -7.75 20.39 15.61
N ASP A 453 -9.02 20.22 15.97
CA ASP A 453 -9.83 21.26 16.60
C ASP A 453 -9.26 21.67 17.98
N ALA A 454 -8.83 20.71 18.79
CA ALA A 454 -8.12 20.95 20.06
C ALA A 454 -6.68 21.48 19.85
N VAL A 455 -6.00 21.05 18.78
CA VAL A 455 -4.67 21.59 18.41
C VAL A 455 -4.76 23.08 18.12
N LEU A 456 -5.76 23.55 17.36
CA LEU A 456 -5.96 24.96 17.06
C LEU A 456 -6.07 25.83 18.34
N LEU A 457 -6.79 25.33 19.35
CA LEU A 457 -6.89 25.96 20.68
C LEU A 457 -5.55 25.99 21.43
N ASN A 458 -4.63 25.04 21.18
CA ASN A 458 -3.33 24.93 21.85
C ASN A 458 -2.12 25.42 21.04
N MET A 459 -2.26 25.76 19.75
CA MET A 459 -1.17 26.38 18.97
C MET A 459 -0.69 27.69 19.60
N ARG A 460 0.56 28.05 19.32
CA ARG A 460 1.19 29.33 19.62
C ARG A 460 1.06 30.29 18.43
N ASP A 461 1.39 31.54 18.71
CA ASP A 461 1.53 32.60 17.70
C ASP A 461 2.59 32.22 16.65
N HIS A 462 2.25 32.40 15.37
CA HIS A 462 3.05 31.97 14.21
C HIS A 462 3.33 30.46 14.17
N GLY A 463 2.42 29.68 14.76
CA GLY A 463 2.46 28.22 14.72
C GLY A 463 2.26 27.65 13.31
N ARG A 464 2.78 26.44 13.06
CA ARG A 464 2.67 25.76 11.75
C ARG A 464 2.01 24.39 11.90
N ILE A 465 1.13 24.05 10.98
CA ILE A 465 0.43 22.76 10.93
C ILE A 465 0.67 22.12 9.57
N ALA A 466 1.57 21.13 9.51
CA ALA A 466 1.74 20.30 8.32
C ALA A 466 0.66 19.21 8.30
N VAL A 467 -0.32 19.38 7.42
CA VAL A 467 -1.45 18.47 7.23
C VAL A 467 -1.01 17.32 6.31
N CYS A 468 -0.40 16.30 6.91
CA CYS A 468 0.03 15.07 6.25
C CYS A 468 -1.14 14.10 5.99
N GLY A 469 -2.17 14.13 6.85
CA GLY A 469 -3.30 13.21 6.77
C GLY A 469 -4.40 13.53 7.78
N MET A 470 -5.58 12.96 7.58
CA MET A 470 -6.66 13.00 8.59
C MET A 470 -7.33 11.62 8.74
N VAL A 471 -6.57 10.62 9.20
CA VAL A 471 -6.99 9.20 9.17
C VAL A 471 -8.29 8.90 9.95
N SER A 472 -8.69 9.76 10.89
CA SER A 472 -10.00 9.64 11.56
C SER A 472 -11.17 9.83 10.60
N GLN A 473 -11.00 10.66 9.56
CA GLN A 473 -12.04 11.08 8.64
C GLN A 473 -12.27 10.09 7.49
N TYR A 474 -11.23 9.30 7.12
CA TYR A 474 -11.22 8.51 5.87
C TYR A 474 -12.36 7.48 5.76
N ASN A 475 -12.93 7.05 6.88
CA ASN A 475 -13.98 6.03 6.93
C ASN A 475 -15.38 6.56 7.25
N LEU A 476 -15.54 7.89 7.39
CA LEU A 476 -16.82 8.51 7.72
C LEU A 476 -17.65 8.77 6.45
N ALA A 477 -18.97 8.68 6.55
CA ALA A 477 -19.88 9.06 5.47
C ALA A 477 -20.11 10.58 5.37
N GLN A 478 -19.86 11.29 6.48
CA GLN A 478 -19.80 12.75 6.60
C GLN A 478 -18.61 13.05 7.53
N PRO A 479 -17.63 13.88 7.13
CA PRO A 479 -16.50 14.24 8.00
C PRO A 479 -16.93 15.02 9.24
N GLU A 480 -16.15 14.91 10.32
CA GLU A 480 -16.27 15.80 11.48
C GLU A 480 -15.86 17.23 11.09
N GLY A 481 -16.76 18.20 11.29
CA GLY A 481 -16.46 19.60 11.00
C GLY A 481 -15.57 20.25 12.08
N VAL A 482 -14.44 20.82 11.68
CA VAL A 482 -13.52 21.58 12.57
C VAL A 482 -14.06 23.00 12.75
N GLN A 483 -14.23 23.42 14.00
CA GLN A 483 -14.93 24.65 14.41
C GLN A 483 -13.96 25.79 14.73
N ASN A 484 -12.78 25.46 15.29
CA ASN A 484 -11.86 26.44 15.86
C ASN A 484 -10.89 27.09 14.85
N LEU A 485 -11.23 27.08 13.56
CA LEU A 485 -10.43 27.69 12.47
C LEU A 485 -10.22 29.21 12.62
N MET A 486 -11.02 29.90 13.45
CA MET A 486 -10.73 31.29 13.86
C MET A 486 -9.37 31.46 14.53
N CYS A 487 -8.81 30.40 15.13
CA CYS A 487 -7.46 30.39 15.67
C CYS A 487 -6.39 30.68 14.61
N LEU A 488 -6.65 30.37 13.33
CA LEU A 488 -5.71 30.69 12.25
C LEU A 488 -5.41 32.19 12.24
N ILE A 489 -6.44 33.03 12.33
CA ILE A 489 -6.31 34.50 12.38
C ILE A 489 -5.71 34.93 13.73
N PHE A 490 -6.32 34.48 14.84
CA PHE A 490 -5.94 34.90 16.19
C PHE A 490 -4.53 34.50 16.61
N LYS A 491 -3.91 33.54 15.92
CA LYS A 491 -2.56 33.04 16.20
C LYS A 491 -1.63 33.09 14.98
N ARG A 492 -2.08 33.67 13.87
CA ARG A 492 -1.33 33.75 12.59
C ARG A 492 -0.73 32.40 12.18
N ILE A 493 -1.56 31.36 12.21
CA ILE A 493 -1.13 29.98 11.95
C ILE A 493 -1.09 29.73 10.43
N HIS A 494 -0.02 29.07 10.01
CA HIS A 494 0.11 28.48 8.68
C HIS A 494 -0.40 27.03 8.72
N MET A 495 -1.36 26.67 7.85
CA MET A 495 -1.89 25.32 7.73
C MET A 495 -1.74 24.80 6.30
N ASP A 496 -0.77 23.90 6.11
CA ASP A 496 -0.31 23.46 4.78
C ASP A 496 -0.64 21.99 4.54
N GLY A 497 -1.43 21.72 3.51
CA GLY A 497 -1.55 20.37 2.96
C GLY A 497 -0.40 20.07 2.01
N PHE A 498 0.23 18.90 2.14
CA PHE A 498 1.35 18.49 1.27
C PHE A 498 1.24 17.01 0.86
N ALA A 499 1.88 16.65 -0.25
CA ALA A 499 1.95 15.27 -0.72
C ALA A 499 3.38 14.88 -1.09
N PHE A 500 3.82 13.70 -0.65
CA PHE A 500 5.23 13.25 -0.73
C PHE A 500 5.81 13.20 -2.15
N PHE A 501 4.98 13.06 -3.19
CA PHE A 501 5.44 12.96 -4.59
C PHE A 501 5.95 14.29 -5.15
N ASP A 502 5.51 15.43 -4.59
CA ASP A 502 6.08 16.75 -4.92
C ASP A 502 7.52 16.88 -4.39
N TYR A 503 7.90 16.02 -3.44
CA TYR A 503 9.16 16.08 -2.67
C TYR A 503 10.16 14.99 -3.07
N TYR A 504 9.97 14.27 -4.19
CA TYR A 504 10.96 13.30 -4.67
C TYR A 504 12.37 13.91 -4.89
N ASN A 505 12.45 15.21 -5.14
CA ASN A 505 13.69 15.98 -5.24
C ASN A 505 14.52 16.03 -3.94
N VAL A 506 13.91 15.87 -2.76
CA VAL A 506 14.62 15.83 -1.46
C VAL A 506 14.86 14.42 -0.93
N TYR A 507 14.50 13.37 -1.69
CA TYR A 507 14.81 11.98 -1.34
C TYR A 507 16.32 11.71 -1.11
N PRO A 508 17.27 12.32 -1.85
CA PRO A 508 18.69 12.21 -1.50
C PRO A 508 19.01 12.81 -0.12
N LYS A 509 18.45 13.98 0.23
CA LYS A 509 18.64 14.61 1.55
C LYS A 509 18.15 13.69 2.68
N LEU A 510 17.02 13.01 2.49
CA LEU A 510 16.50 12.01 3.44
C LEU A 510 17.55 10.91 3.69
N LEU A 511 18.13 10.34 2.62
CA LEU A 511 19.13 9.28 2.75
C LEU A 511 20.40 9.77 3.46
N ASP A 512 20.92 10.94 3.08
CA ASP A 512 22.10 11.56 3.68
C ASP A 512 21.93 11.82 5.19
N VAL A 513 20.74 12.26 5.61
CA VAL A 513 20.42 12.51 7.02
C VAL A 513 20.16 11.21 7.78
N VAL A 514 19.36 10.30 7.24
CA VAL A 514 18.80 9.17 8.01
C VAL A 514 19.74 7.96 8.06
N LEU A 515 20.49 7.67 7.00
CA LEU A 515 21.35 6.47 6.96
C LEU A 515 22.48 6.48 8.00
N PRO A 516 23.20 7.60 8.27
CA PRO A 516 24.17 7.66 9.36
C PRO A 516 23.51 7.37 10.72
N TYR A 517 22.36 7.97 10.99
CA TYR A 517 21.63 7.74 12.24
C TYR A 517 21.06 6.31 12.40
N ILE A 518 20.73 5.61 11.31
CA ILE A 518 20.41 4.17 11.35
C ILE A 518 21.67 3.36 11.67
N ARG A 519 22.79 3.60 10.97
CA ARG A 519 24.05 2.86 11.13
C ARG A 519 24.67 3.02 12.52
N GLU A 520 24.57 4.23 13.09
CA GLU A 520 24.97 4.53 14.47
C GLU A 520 23.93 4.11 15.52
N GLY A 521 22.76 3.60 15.09
CA GLY A 521 21.67 3.22 15.98
C GLY A 521 21.04 4.37 16.76
N LYS A 522 21.24 5.63 16.33
CA LYS A 522 20.69 6.85 16.94
C LYS A 522 19.20 7.01 16.64
N ILE A 523 18.74 6.65 15.45
CA ILE A 523 17.30 6.49 15.15
C ILE A 523 16.89 5.04 15.45
N LYS A 524 15.78 4.87 16.17
CA LYS A 524 15.09 3.59 16.34
C LYS A 524 13.93 3.51 15.36
N TYR A 525 13.66 2.31 14.86
CA TYR A 525 12.53 2.06 13.97
C TYR A 525 11.76 0.81 14.41
N VAL A 526 10.45 0.78 14.14
CA VAL A 526 9.57 -0.35 14.49
C VAL A 526 8.67 -0.70 13.31
N GLU A 527 8.80 -1.95 12.88
CA GLU A 527 8.00 -2.58 11.83
C GLU A 527 7.08 -3.64 12.45
N ASP A 528 5.81 -3.60 12.06
CA ASP A 528 4.81 -4.63 12.32
C ASP A 528 4.75 -5.51 11.06
N ILE A 529 5.32 -6.71 11.12
CA ILE A 529 5.55 -7.55 9.95
C ILE A 529 4.55 -8.72 9.94
N ALA A 530 3.57 -8.64 9.03
CA ALA A 530 2.73 -9.76 8.69
C ALA A 530 3.45 -10.68 7.69
N GLU A 531 3.49 -11.99 7.90
CA GLU A 531 4.08 -12.93 6.93
C GLU A 531 3.02 -13.49 5.97
N GLY A 532 3.38 -13.60 4.68
CA GLY A 532 2.53 -14.14 3.62
C GLY A 532 1.59 -13.10 2.98
N LEU A 533 1.44 -13.18 1.65
CA LEU A 533 0.53 -12.31 0.89
C LEU A 533 -0.93 -12.44 1.37
N GLU A 534 -1.30 -13.63 1.84
CA GLU A 534 -2.58 -13.94 2.45
C GLU A 534 -2.95 -13.03 3.64
N SER A 535 -1.95 -12.50 4.35
CA SER A 535 -2.14 -11.65 5.53
C SER A 535 -2.42 -10.17 5.18
N SER A 536 -2.18 -9.76 3.93
CA SER A 536 -2.26 -8.34 3.51
C SER A 536 -3.63 -7.68 3.75
N PRO A 537 -4.78 -8.33 3.48
CA PRO A 537 -6.10 -7.76 3.81
C PRO A 537 -6.28 -7.44 5.30
N ALA A 538 -5.84 -8.36 6.18
CA ALA A 538 -5.92 -8.20 7.63
C ALA A 538 -4.98 -7.10 8.13
N ALA A 539 -3.77 -7.01 7.56
CA ALA A 539 -2.81 -5.95 7.85
C ALA A 539 -3.37 -4.56 7.49
N LEU A 540 -3.96 -4.39 6.30
CA LEU A 540 -4.57 -3.12 5.87
C LEU A 540 -5.75 -2.72 6.76
N VAL A 541 -6.68 -3.63 7.05
CA VAL A 541 -7.82 -3.39 7.97
C VAL A 541 -7.33 -3.13 9.40
N GLY A 542 -6.15 -3.64 9.76
CA GLY A 542 -5.48 -3.36 11.02
C GLY A 542 -5.11 -1.90 11.25
N LEU A 543 -4.86 -1.12 10.19
CA LEU A 543 -4.51 0.29 10.32
C LEU A 543 -5.65 1.12 10.94
N TYR A 544 -6.87 0.98 10.41
CA TYR A 544 -8.04 1.80 10.81
C TYR A 544 -8.61 1.39 12.17
N SER A 545 -8.27 0.20 12.65
CA SER A 545 -8.53 -0.27 14.02
C SER A 545 -7.35 -0.01 14.98
N GLY A 546 -6.22 0.50 14.47
CA GLY A 546 -5.01 0.74 15.23
C GLY A 546 -4.35 -0.53 15.79
N ARG A 547 -4.54 -1.70 15.14
CA ARG A 547 -3.92 -2.98 15.53
C ARG A 547 -2.39 -2.96 15.38
N ASN A 548 -1.87 -2.27 14.37
CA ASN A 548 -0.44 -2.27 14.01
C ASN A 548 0.43 -1.51 15.03
N VAL A 549 1.59 -2.05 15.42
CA VAL A 549 2.55 -1.37 16.32
C VAL A 549 3.78 -0.94 15.52
N GLY A 550 3.80 0.33 15.10
CA GLY A 550 4.80 0.86 14.16
C GLY A 550 4.34 0.80 12.70
N LYS A 551 5.27 0.69 11.75
CA LYS A 551 4.95 0.61 10.31
C LYS A 551 4.46 -0.79 9.96
N GLN A 552 3.25 -0.92 9.44
CA GLN A 552 2.75 -2.19 8.92
C GLN A 552 3.40 -2.53 7.57
N VAL A 553 4.09 -3.67 7.55
CA VAL A 553 4.75 -4.29 6.38
C VAL A 553 4.19 -5.70 6.20
N VAL A 554 4.10 -6.18 4.96
CA VAL A 554 3.83 -7.59 4.65
C VAL A 554 5.06 -8.21 3.99
N LEU A 555 5.60 -9.27 4.57
CA LEU A 555 6.69 -10.07 4.00
C LEU A 555 6.11 -11.09 3.00
N ILE A 556 6.48 -10.94 1.73
CA ILE A 556 6.06 -11.81 0.63
C ILE A 556 7.12 -12.86 0.33
N ALA A 557 8.39 -12.45 0.28
CA ALA A 557 9.52 -13.36 0.08
C ALA A 557 10.80 -12.77 0.65
N ARG A 558 11.54 -13.56 1.46
CA ARG A 558 12.87 -13.17 1.94
C ARG A 558 13.88 -13.26 0.79
N GLU A 559 14.80 -12.29 0.72
CA GLU A 559 15.92 -12.29 -0.22
C GLU A 559 16.83 -13.51 0.04
N LYS A 560 17.30 -14.18 -1.03
CA LYS A 560 18.20 -15.34 -0.89
C LYS A 560 19.66 -14.89 -0.92
N SER A 561 20.17 -14.53 0.25
CA SER A 561 21.55 -14.06 0.49
C SER A 561 22.57 -14.72 -0.45
N THR A 562 23.20 -13.91 -1.31
CA THR A 562 23.82 -14.37 -2.56
C THR A 562 25.16 -15.11 -2.37
N ARG A 563 25.11 -16.36 -1.86
CA ARG A 563 26.23 -17.32 -1.87
C ARG A 563 25.79 -18.71 -2.33
N ARG A 564 25.48 -18.81 -3.63
CA ARG A 564 25.59 -20.02 -4.49
C ARG A 564 25.29 -19.63 -5.94
N ASN A 565 26.33 -19.45 -6.76
CA ASN A 565 26.16 -19.37 -8.21
C ASN A 565 25.67 -20.72 -8.75
N PHE A 566 24.78 -20.71 -9.74
CA PHE A 566 24.22 -21.91 -10.36
C PHE A 566 25.12 -22.50 -11.48
N GLU A 567 26.41 -22.14 -11.51
CA GLU A 567 27.33 -22.44 -12.62
C GLU A 567 27.98 -23.84 -12.56
N HIS A 568 27.60 -24.69 -11.61
CA HIS A 568 28.18 -26.02 -11.41
C HIS A 568 27.10 -27.13 -11.40
N LEU A 569 26.72 -27.59 -12.60
CA LEU A 569 26.02 -28.86 -12.83
C LEU A 569 27.06 -29.99 -13.04
N GLN A 570 26.90 -31.15 -12.39
CA GLN A 570 28.01 -32.12 -12.23
C GLN A 570 27.65 -33.63 -12.41
N THR A 571 28.37 -34.28 -13.33
CA THR A 571 28.82 -35.70 -13.30
C THR A 571 27.88 -36.90 -13.55
N MET A 572 26.54 -36.86 -13.61
CA MET A 572 25.77 -38.05 -14.09
C MET A 572 24.34 -37.79 -14.61
N LEU A 573 23.79 -38.79 -15.34
CA LEU A 573 22.41 -38.79 -15.84
C LEU A 573 21.89 -40.24 -16.08
N ILE A 574 20.85 -40.69 -15.39
CA ILE A 574 20.31 -42.06 -15.53
C ILE A 574 19.11 -42.06 -16.47
N ILE A 575 19.35 -42.30 -17.77
CA ILE A 575 18.28 -42.40 -18.78
C ILE A 575 17.52 -43.73 -18.63
N TRP A 576 16.61 -43.81 -17.67
CA TRP A 576 15.66 -44.91 -17.64
C TRP A 576 14.59 -44.73 -18.72
N PHE A 577 14.76 -45.45 -19.82
CA PHE A 577 13.65 -45.80 -20.71
C PHE A 577 12.85 -46.92 -20.08
N SER A 578 11.61 -46.64 -19.71
CA SER A 578 10.54 -47.60 -19.98
C SER A 578 9.18 -46.91 -20.02
N THR A 579 8.23 -47.60 -20.65
CA THR A 579 6.78 -47.60 -20.38
C THR A 579 5.95 -46.31 -20.49
N PHE A 580 6.50 -45.11 -20.37
CA PHE A 580 5.72 -43.86 -20.41
C PHE A 580 6.11 -42.82 -21.47
N ASN A 581 7.02 -43.17 -22.40
CA ASN A 581 7.31 -42.36 -23.59
C ASN A 581 6.47 -42.79 -24.81
N LEU A 582 5.18 -43.08 -24.61
CA LEU A 582 4.23 -43.56 -25.63
C LEU A 582 3.71 -42.45 -26.58
N VAL A 583 4.43 -41.34 -26.73
CA VAL A 583 4.04 -40.20 -27.60
C VAL A 583 5.23 -39.54 -28.31
N MET A 584 6.49 -39.86 -27.97
CA MET A 584 7.68 -39.16 -28.47
C MET A 584 8.88 -40.09 -28.67
N ASP A 585 9.73 -39.79 -29.65
CA ASP A 585 10.92 -40.55 -30.00
C ASP A 585 11.90 -40.78 -28.84
N GLY A 586 12.29 -42.05 -28.67
CA GLY A 586 13.42 -42.39 -27.81
C GLY A 586 14.77 -41.89 -28.36
N GLY A 587 14.94 -41.86 -29.68
CA GLY A 587 16.18 -41.39 -30.32
C GLY A 587 16.51 -39.95 -29.97
N LYS A 588 15.57 -39.02 -30.24
CA LYS A 588 15.70 -37.58 -29.96
C LYS A 588 15.93 -37.27 -28.46
N MET A 589 15.35 -38.04 -27.54
CA MET A 589 15.59 -37.83 -26.11
C MET A 589 16.98 -38.32 -25.67
N LEU A 590 17.45 -39.45 -26.21
CA LEU A 590 18.83 -39.91 -26.00
C LEU A 590 19.85 -38.92 -26.60
N ASP A 591 19.56 -38.34 -27.77
CA ASP A 591 20.35 -37.25 -28.37
C ASP A 591 20.46 -36.02 -27.48
N ALA A 592 19.33 -35.53 -26.95
CA ALA A 592 19.32 -34.39 -26.03
C ALA A 592 20.17 -34.64 -24.78
N VAL A 593 20.21 -35.88 -24.29
CA VAL A 593 21.10 -36.26 -23.18
C VAL A 593 22.56 -36.29 -23.61
N LEU A 594 22.90 -36.94 -24.73
CA LEU A 594 24.27 -37.03 -25.23
C LEU A 594 24.89 -35.65 -25.45
N LEU A 595 24.11 -34.69 -25.95
CA LEU A 595 24.50 -33.29 -26.10
C LEU A 595 24.76 -32.57 -24.77
N ASN A 596 23.97 -32.80 -23.73
CA ASN A 596 24.06 -32.07 -22.44
C ASN A 596 24.89 -32.78 -21.35
N MET A 597 25.21 -34.07 -21.53
CA MET A 597 26.07 -34.82 -20.62
C MET A 597 27.51 -34.29 -20.62
N LYS A 598 28.21 -34.38 -19.48
CA LYS A 598 29.64 -34.07 -19.32
C LYS A 598 30.52 -35.31 -19.58
N ASP A 599 31.82 -35.07 -19.70
CA ASP A 599 32.84 -36.11 -19.77
C ASP A 599 32.69 -37.17 -18.65
N HIS A 600 32.91 -38.44 -19.01
CA HIS A 600 32.83 -39.62 -18.15
C HIS A 600 31.46 -39.90 -17.51
N GLY A 601 30.38 -39.37 -18.10
CA GLY A 601 29.01 -39.72 -17.70
C GLY A 601 28.69 -41.22 -17.85
N ARG A 602 27.70 -41.70 -17.09
CA ARG A 602 27.25 -43.10 -17.06
C ARG A 602 25.74 -43.18 -17.34
N ILE A 603 25.33 -44.12 -18.19
CA ILE A 603 23.94 -44.37 -18.61
C ILE A 603 23.65 -45.88 -18.51
N SER A 604 22.62 -46.28 -17.76
CA SER A 604 22.05 -47.64 -17.81
C SER A 604 20.77 -47.68 -18.64
N VAL A 605 20.59 -48.72 -19.47
CA VAL A 605 19.39 -48.89 -20.34
C VAL A 605 18.75 -50.27 -20.11
N CYS A 606 17.43 -50.32 -19.92
CA CYS A 606 16.66 -51.57 -19.78
C CYS A 606 15.23 -51.39 -20.29
N GLY A 607 14.95 -51.88 -21.51
CA GLY A 607 13.61 -51.91 -22.11
C GLY A 607 13.26 -50.74 -23.04
N LEU A 608 13.60 -50.84 -24.33
CA LEU A 608 13.28 -49.84 -25.37
C LEU A 608 11.82 -49.92 -25.86
N VAL A 609 10.86 -49.61 -24.97
CA VAL A 609 9.41 -49.73 -25.23
C VAL A 609 8.94 -48.89 -26.43
N SER A 610 9.64 -47.80 -26.79
CA SER A 610 9.33 -47.02 -28.00
C SER A 610 9.51 -47.79 -29.31
N GLN A 611 10.36 -48.82 -29.34
CA GLN A 611 10.54 -49.66 -30.55
C GLN A 611 9.43 -50.69 -30.76
N TYR A 612 8.61 -50.99 -29.73
CA TYR A 612 7.46 -51.91 -29.87
C TYR A 612 6.16 -51.23 -30.34
N ASN A 613 6.21 -49.93 -30.66
CA ASN A 613 5.03 -49.10 -30.97
C ASN A 613 5.22 -48.19 -32.20
N LEU A 614 6.24 -48.44 -33.02
CA LEU A 614 6.56 -47.66 -34.22
C LEU A 614 6.97 -48.60 -35.36
N ASP A 615 6.37 -48.44 -36.54
CA ASP A 615 6.66 -49.27 -37.73
C ASP A 615 8.08 -49.01 -38.30
N GLN A 616 8.70 -47.87 -37.96
CA GLN A 616 10.12 -47.57 -38.20
C GLN A 616 10.71 -46.79 -37.01
N PRO A 617 11.86 -47.20 -36.43
CA PRO A 617 12.53 -46.46 -35.37
C PRO A 617 13.48 -45.39 -35.93
N GLU A 618 13.36 -44.14 -35.47
CA GLU A 618 14.36 -43.09 -35.79
C GLU A 618 15.71 -43.31 -35.09
N GLY A 619 16.79 -42.91 -35.76
CA GLY A 619 18.17 -43.06 -35.28
C GLY A 619 18.67 -41.95 -34.35
N VAL A 620 19.66 -42.27 -33.53
CA VAL A 620 20.36 -41.34 -32.61
C VAL A 620 21.51 -40.67 -33.36
N GLN A 621 21.48 -39.34 -33.50
CA GLN A 621 22.43 -38.60 -34.35
C GLN A 621 23.75 -38.25 -33.64
N ASN A 622 23.73 -38.07 -32.32
CA ASN A 622 24.82 -37.51 -31.51
C ASN A 622 25.66 -38.58 -30.80
N LEU A 623 25.65 -39.83 -31.32
CA LEU A 623 26.43 -40.95 -30.78
C LEU A 623 27.93 -40.64 -30.67
N MET A 624 28.47 -39.71 -31.47
CA MET A 624 29.85 -39.21 -31.32
C MET A 624 30.16 -38.62 -29.94
N CYS A 625 29.16 -38.16 -29.19
CA CYS A 625 29.34 -37.72 -27.80
C CYS A 625 29.80 -38.87 -26.89
N LEU A 626 29.44 -40.14 -27.19
CA LEU A 626 29.94 -41.30 -26.45
C LEU A 626 31.48 -41.39 -26.50
N ILE A 627 32.06 -41.05 -27.66
CA ILE A 627 33.50 -41.05 -27.89
C ILE A 627 34.13 -39.79 -27.30
N TYR A 628 33.73 -38.60 -27.77
CA TYR A 628 34.38 -37.33 -27.39
C TYR A 628 34.29 -37.04 -25.89
N LYS A 629 33.17 -37.41 -25.25
CA LYS A 629 32.93 -37.23 -23.81
C LYS A 629 33.11 -38.52 -23.01
N ARG A 630 33.62 -39.61 -23.62
CA ARG A 630 33.95 -40.88 -22.93
C ARG A 630 32.79 -41.40 -22.05
N ILE A 631 31.56 -41.35 -22.59
CA ILE A 631 30.33 -41.72 -21.86
C ILE A 631 30.15 -43.23 -21.88
N HIS A 632 29.97 -43.82 -20.70
CA HIS A 632 29.74 -45.25 -20.54
C HIS A 632 28.23 -45.55 -20.58
N MET A 633 27.76 -46.14 -21.68
CA MET A 633 26.37 -46.61 -21.83
C MET A 633 26.31 -48.14 -21.76
N LYS A 634 25.49 -48.70 -20.86
CA LYS A 634 25.36 -50.15 -20.63
C LYS A 634 23.90 -50.60 -20.62
N GLY A 635 23.57 -51.56 -21.49
CA GLY A 635 22.29 -52.27 -21.46
C GLY A 635 22.27 -53.41 -20.42
N PHE A 636 21.10 -53.79 -19.92
CA PHE A 636 20.90 -54.99 -19.10
C PHE A 636 19.46 -55.53 -19.22
N ALA A 637 19.25 -56.80 -18.86
CA ALA A 637 17.94 -57.38 -18.60
C ALA A 637 17.80 -57.77 -17.12
N VAL A 638 16.58 -57.70 -16.55
CA VAL A 638 16.36 -57.98 -15.12
C VAL A 638 16.42 -59.49 -14.78
N SER A 639 16.21 -60.36 -15.78
CA SER A 639 16.45 -61.82 -15.70
C SER A 639 17.83 -62.16 -15.14
N ASP A 640 18.83 -61.39 -15.56
CA ASP A 640 20.25 -61.61 -15.28
C ASP A 640 20.58 -61.38 -13.78
N TYR A 641 19.61 -60.86 -13.01
CA TYR A 641 19.72 -60.47 -11.60
C TYR A 641 18.73 -61.21 -10.69
N TYR A 642 18.03 -62.26 -11.15
CA TYR A 642 17.13 -63.07 -10.30
C TYR A 642 17.88 -63.71 -9.11
N ASN A 643 19.16 -64.04 -9.29
CA ASN A 643 20.03 -64.58 -8.25
C ASN A 643 20.30 -63.61 -7.08
N ILE A 644 20.18 -62.29 -7.29
CA ILE A 644 20.33 -61.28 -6.22
C ILE A 644 18.99 -60.87 -5.58
N TYR A 645 17.88 -61.51 -5.92
CA TYR A 645 16.56 -61.19 -5.36
C TYR A 645 16.50 -61.21 -3.81
N PRO A 646 17.16 -62.16 -3.09
CA PRO A 646 17.24 -62.11 -1.62
C PRO A 646 17.98 -60.86 -1.10
N LYS A 647 19.16 -60.54 -1.66
CA LYS A 647 19.95 -59.33 -1.35
C LYS A 647 19.14 -58.04 -1.59
N PHE A 648 18.28 -58.04 -2.62
CA PHE A 648 17.35 -56.97 -2.90
C PHE A 648 16.27 -56.83 -1.81
N LEU A 649 15.67 -57.93 -1.35
CA LEU A 649 14.72 -57.92 -0.23
C LEU A 649 15.35 -57.42 1.08
N ASP A 650 16.58 -57.86 1.40
CA ASP A 650 17.34 -57.42 2.57
C ASP A 650 17.52 -55.89 2.63
N VAL A 651 17.60 -55.23 1.46
CA VAL A 651 17.71 -53.75 1.36
C VAL A 651 16.32 -53.09 1.35
N MET A 652 15.36 -53.64 0.61
CA MET A 652 14.06 -53.00 0.41
C MET A 652 13.12 -53.10 1.61
N LEU A 653 13.13 -54.22 2.33
CA LEU A 653 12.19 -54.43 3.44
C LEU A 653 12.45 -53.46 4.61
N PRO A 654 13.70 -53.19 5.06
CA PRO A 654 13.97 -52.11 5.99
C PRO A 654 13.53 -50.74 5.45
N TYR A 655 13.80 -50.44 4.17
CA TYR A 655 13.40 -49.16 3.59
C TYR A 655 11.88 -48.95 3.52
N ILE A 656 11.09 -50.02 3.38
CA ILE A 656 9.62 -49.95 3.43
C ILE A 656 9.13 -49.86 4.88
N ARG A 657 9.63 -50.72 5.78
CA ARG A 657 9.28 -50.75 7.21
C ARG A 657 9.58 -49.43 7.92
N GLU A 658 10.68 -48.78 7.55
CA GLU A 658 11.09 -47.48 8.10
C GLU A 658 10.51 -46.27 7.36
N GLY A 659 9.62 -46.48 6.37
CA GLY A 659 9.01 -45.40 5.58
C GLY A 659 9.98 -44.59 4.71
N LYS A 660 11.20 -45.10 4.49
CA LYS A 660 12.28 -44.47 3.71
C LYS A 660 12.01 -44.46 2.20
N ILE A 661 11.13 -45.35 1.72
CA ILE A 661 10.66 -45.37 0.33
C ILE A 661 9.14 -45.40 0.30
N MET A 662 8.57 -44.38 -0.31
CA MET A 662 7.15 -44.27 -0.67
C MET A 662 6.87 -45.05 -1.95
N TYR A 663 5.71 -45.69 -2.01
CA TYR A 663 5.23 -46.40 -3.19
C TYR A 663 3.77 -46.05 -3.48
N VAL A 664 3.41 -45.94 -4.77
CA VAL A 664 2.03 -45.67 -5.18
C VAL A 664 1.57 -46.72 -6.17
N GLU A 665 0.46 -47.33 -5.79
CA GLU A 665 -0.27 -48.30 -6.58
C GLU A 665 -1.58 -47.64 -6.99
N ASP A 666 -1.81 -47.59 -8.30
CA ASP A 666 -3.11 -47.32 -8.90
C ASP A 666 -3.86 -48.64 -8.88
N ILE A 667 -5.06 -48.67 -8.33
CA ILE A 667 -5.54 -49.86 -7.67
C ILE A 667 -7.03 -50.02 -8.04
N ALA A 668 -7.30 -50.91 -8.98
CA ALA A 668 -8.62 -51.10 -9.60
C ALA A 668 -9.28 -52.37 -9.07
N GLU A 669 -10.46 -52.32 -8.45
CA GLU A 669 -11.01 -53.50 -7.75
C GLU A 669 -11.63 -54.53 -8.70
N GLY A 670 -11.37 -55.83 -8.46
CA GLY A 670 -11.95 -56.96 -9.21
C GLY A 670 -11.29 -57.30 -10.55
N LEU A 671 -11.39 -58.57 -10.98
CA LEU A 671 -10.76 -59.07 -12.22
C LEU A 671 -11.37 -58.44 -13.49
N GLU A 672 -12.66 -58.13 -13.47
CA GLU A 672 -13.38 -57.44 -14.56
C GLU A 672 -12.77 -56.07 -14.90
N SER A 673 -12.13 -55.41 -13.93
CA SER A 673 -11.41 -54.15 -14.14
C SER A 673 -10.08 -54.34 -14.91
N GLY A 674 -9.65 -55.58 -15.13
CA GLY A 674 -8.37 -55.94 -15.77
C GLY A 674 -8.16 -55.34 -17.17
N PRO A 675 -9.06 -55.56 -18.15
CA PRO A 675 -8.93 -54.98 -19.48
C PRO A 675 -8.87 -53.44 -19.46
N ALA A 676 -9.69 -52.79 -18.62
CA ALA A 676 -9.72 -51.35 -18.46
C ALA A 676 -8.43 -50.81 -17.81
N ALA A 677 -7.90 -51.51 -16.80
CA ALA A 677 -6.63 -51.20 -16.13
C ALA A 677 -5.42 -51.38 -17.07
N LEU A 678 -5.39 -52.46 -17.85
CA LEU A 678 -4.32 -52.74 -18.81
C LEU A 678 -4.36 -51.79 -20.02
N ALA A 679 -5.55 -51.47 -20.53
CA ALA A 679 -5.70 -50.38 -21.52
C ALA A 679 -5.39 -49.01 -20.91
N GLY A 680 -5.70 -48.80 -19.63
CA GLY A 680 -5.36 -47.61 -18.83
C GLY A 680 -3.85 -47.34 -18.77
N LEU A 681 -3.06 -48.41 -18.67
CA LEU A 681 -1.60 -48.37 -18.69
C LEU A 681 -1.05 -47.86 -20.05
N TYR A 682 -1.49 -48.42 -21.18
CA TYR A 682 -1.00 -47.98 -22.51
C TYR A 682 -1.59 -46.63 -22.96
N SER A 683 -2.83 -46.31 -22.57
CA SER A 683 -3.43 -44.98 -22.79
C SER A 683 -2.88 -43.89 -21.85
N GLY A 684 -2.00 -44.28 -20.91
CA GLY A 684 -1.32 -43.35 -20.02
C GLY A 684 -2.18 -42.76 -18.90
N ARG A 685 -3.30 -43.40 -18.55
CA ARG A 685 -4.27 -42.95 -17.52
C ARG A 685 -3.83 -43.28 -16.09
N ASN A 686 -3.15 -44.41 -15.88
CA ASN A 686 -2.81 -44.91 -14.53
C ASN A 686 -1.73 -44.08 -13.80
N VAL A 687 -1.72 -44.07 -12.46
CA VAL A 687 -0.85 -43.21 -11.63
C VAL A 687 0.02 -44.04 -10.67
N GLY A 688 1.25 -44.36 -11.08
CA GLY A 688 2.14 -45.29 -10.36
C GLY A 688 2.11 -46.68 -10.98
N LYS A 689 2.16 -47.74 -10.17
CA LYS A 689 1.98 -49.12 -10.65
C LYS A 689 0.50 -49.47 -10.68
N GLN A 690 -0.03 -49.94 -11.82
CA GLN A 690 -1.41 -50.45 -11.87
C GLN A 690 -1.49 -51.88 -11.31
N VAL A 691 -2.30 -52.03 -10.26
CA VAL A 691 -2.66 -53.20 -9.43
C VAL A 691 -4.18 -53.10 -9.09
N VAL A 692 -4.70 -53.75 -8.02
CA VAL A 692 -6.15 -53.98 -7.71
C VAL A 692 -6.51 -53.86 -6.09
N LEU A 693 -6.87 -52.66 -5.35
CA LEU A 693 -7.24 -52.25 -3.81
C LEU A 693 -7.78 -50.76 -3.14
N ILE A 694 -7.34 -50.04 -1.95
CA ILE A 694 -8.05 -48.85 -1.08
C ILE A 694 -7.36 -47.55 -0.21
N ALA A 695 -8.03 -46.61 0.65
CA ALA A 695 -7.83 -45.06 1.11
C ALA A 695 -7.66 -44.36 2.66
N ARG A 696 -7.61 -42.95 3.01
CA ARG A 696 -6.99 -42.09 4.27
C ARG A 696 -7.47 -40.57 4.90
N GLU A 697 -6.75 -39.67 5.79
CA GLU A 697 -7.14 -38.58 6.96
C GLU A 697 -6.69 -36.93 7.21
N GLU A 698 -6.86 -36.10 8.40
CA GLU A 698 -6.66 -34.51 8.79
C GLU A 698 -6.43 -33.90 10.38
N THR A 699 -6.36 -32.66 11.16
CA THR A 699 -6.67 -31.08 11.43
C THR A 699 -5.90 -30.19 12.68
N LEU A 700 -5.96 -28.91 13.39
CA LEU A 700 -6.37 -27.33 13.56
C LEU A 700 -5.99 -26.47 15.02
N LYS A 701 -6.04 -25.16 15.68
CA LYS A 701 -6.34 -23.53 15.83
C LYS A 701 -5.89 -22.67 17.25
N HIS A 702 -5.92 -21.36 17.91
CA HIS A 702 -6.02 -19.70 17.97
C HIS A 702 -5.98 -18.83 19.46
N GLN A 703 -5.99 -17.47 20.04
CA GLN A 703 -5.75 -15.84 20.04
C GLN A 703 -6.06 -14.87 21.44
N LYS A 704 -6.00 -13.49 22.01
CA LYS A 704 -5.63 -11.87 22.04
C LYS A 704 -6.00 -10.87 23.42
N LEU A 705 -5.94 -9.50 23.97
CA LEU A 705 -5.48 -7.90 24.04
C LEU A 705 -5.89 -6.87 25.38
N LEU A 706 -5.84 -5.49 25.92
CA LEU A 706 -5.45 -3.87 25.95
C LEU A 706 -5.76 -2.81 27.31
N GLU A 707 -5.68 -1.42 27.81
CA GLU A 707 -5.30 0.21 27.71
C GLU A 707 -4.93 1.44 28.93
N ARG A 708 -5.46 2.79 29.25
CA ARG A 708 -4.91 4.20 30.00
C ARG A 708 -5.65 5.28 31.16
N LEU A 709 -5.80 6.71 31.50
CA LEU A 709 -5.43 8.31 31.30
C LEU A 709 -5.74 9.72 32.31
N THR A 710 -5.94 11.15 31.99
CA THR A 710 -5.83 12.59 32.82
C THR A 710 -6.68 14.13 32.78
N MET A 711 -6.19 15.51 32.89
CA MET A 711 -6.70 17.03 33.37
C MET A 711 -7.14 18.43 32.47
N ALA A 712 -7.23 19.91 32.55
CA ALA A 712 -6.90 21.39 33.18
C ALA A 712 -7.87 22.78 32.84
N SER A 713 -7.89 24.25 32.87
CA SER A 713 -7.28 25.76 33.12
C SER A 713 -8.32 27.14 33.31
N GLY A 714 -8.35 28.61 33.32
CA GLY A 714 -7.77 30.12 33.08
C GLY A 714 -8.59 31.54 33.65
N VAL A 715 -8.67 33.00 33.49
CA VAL A 715 -8.10 34.46 32.98
C VAL A 715 -8.66 36.00 33.56
N VAL A 716 -8.56 37.35 33.01
CA VAL A 716 -8.47 38.90 33.60
C VAL A 716 -9.16 40.37 32.99
N GLY A 717 -8.91 41.75 33.37
CA GLY A 717 -9.55 43.25 33.09
C GLY A 717 -8.71 44.72 33.05
N GLU A 718 -8.94 46.17 33.07
CA GLU A 718 -9.88 47.47 33.33
C GLU A 718 -9.57 49.07 32.76
N GLU A 719 -10.24 50.34 32.98
CA GLU A 719 -10.04 51.88 32.43
C GLU A 719 -10.76 53.33 32.99
N VAL A 720 -10.54 54.72 32.61
CA VAL A 720 -11.19 56.14 33.09
C VAL A 720 -11.02 57.75 32.53
N ARG A 721 -12.01 58.80 32.68
CA ARG A 721 -12.28 60.43 32.59
C ARG A 721 -12.81 61.64 31.47
N ASN A 722 -13.71 61.63 30.38
CA ASN A 722 -14.23 62.55 29.21
C ASN A 722 -15.44 62.04 28.22
N LYS A 723 -16.18 62.81 27.39
CA LYS A 723 -17.38 62.41 26.52
C LYS A 723 -17.18 61.34 25.39
N GLN A 724 -18.01 60.27 25.33
CA GLN A 724 -17.66 58.91 24.78
C GLN A 724 -18.81 57.94 24.38
N VAL A 725 -18.49 56.87 23.62
CA VAL A 725 -19.28 55.63 23.47
C VAL A 725 -18.62 54.47 24.22
N ILE A 726 -19.31 53.92 25.23
CA ILE A 726 -18.84 52.81 26.06
C ILE A 726 -19.52 51.48 25.72
N LEU A 727 -18.86 50.36 26.03
CA LEU A 727 -19.51 49.04 26.16
C LEU A 727 -20.23 48.97 27.52
N LYS A 728 -21.47 48.46 27.59
CA LYS A 728 -22.17 48.29 28.88
C LYS A 728 -21.76 47.03 29.63
N ASP A 729 -21.71 45.91 28.93
CA ASP A 729 -21.38 44.57 29.42
C ASP A 729 -20.92 43.72 28.22
N TYR A 730 -20.36 42.54 28.48
CA TYR A 730 -19.87 41.63 27.44
C TYR A 730 -21.00 41.07 26.57
N VAL A 731 -20.81 41.14 25.25
CA VAL A 731 -21.80 40.68 24.26
C VAL A 731 -21.61 39.19 23.93
N SER A 732 -22.65 38.40 24.20
CA SER A 732 -22.85 37.06 23.63
C SER A 732 -23.79 37.13 22.41
N GLY A 733 -23.48 36.39 21.34
CA GLY A 733 -24.30 36.37 20.13
C GLY A 733 -24.06 37.57 19.19
N PHE A 734 -25.13 38.09 18.58
CA PHE A 734 -25.10 39.30 17.76
C PHE A 734 -25.18 40.57 18.63
N PRO A 735 -24.36 41.61 18.36
CA PRO A 735 -24.41 42.88 19.08
C PRO A 735 -25.65 43.67 18.68
N LYS A 736 -26.16 44.45 19.64
CA LYS A 736 -27.28 45.37 19.48
C LYS A 736 -26.86 46.78 19.87
N GLU A 737 -27.61 47.75 19.37
CA GLU A 737 -27.41 49.17 19.69
C GLU A 737 -27.61 49.43 21.21
N SER A 738 -28.40 48.57 21.88
CA SER A 738 -28.60 48.55 23.34
C SER A 738 -27.37 48.21 24.16
N ASP A 739 -26.36 47.55 23.58
CA ASP A 739 -25.24 46.96 24.32
C ASP A 739 -24.10 48.00 24.51
N MET A 740 -24.21 49.12 23.80
CA MET A 740 -23.35 50.29 23.88
C MET A 740 -24.11 51.46 24.53
N GLN A 741 -23.39 52.47 24.99
CA GLN A 741 -23.99 53.71 25.50
C GLN A 741 -23.18 54.94 25.13
N VAL A 742 -23.84 55.97 24.61
CA VAL A 742 -23.26 57.32 24.55
C VAL A 742 -23.34 57.94 25.95
N ILE A 743 -22.20 58.37 26.50
CA ILE A 743 -22.09 59.02 27.81
C ILE A 743 -21.28 60.33 27.71
N ASN A 744 -21.52 61.22 28.68
CA ASN A 744 -20.66 62.37 28.92
C ASN A 744 -19.59 61.97 29.98
N GLY A 745 -18.59 61.17 29.56
CA GLY A 745 -17.86 60.17 30.38
C GLY A 745 -16.36 60.39 30.78
N THR A 746 -15.45 59.45 30.32
CA THR A 746 -14.09 58.84 30.69
C THR A 746 -12.56 58.97 29.94
N MET A 747 -11.80 60.09 29.55
CA MET A 747 -10.28 60.51 29.50
C MET A 747 -9.80 62.09 29.70
N LYS A 748 -8.53 62.63 29.88
CA LYS A 748 -8.07 64.11 30.14
C LYS A 748 -7.42 64.92 28.94
N LEU A 749 -7.46 66.29 28.87
CA LEU A 749 -6.98 67.12 27.71
C LEU A 749 -5.54 67.75 27.70
N LYS A 750 -4.81 67.78 28.82
CA LYS A 750 -3.37 68.11 28.84
C LYS A 750 -2.63 66.90 29.39
N LEU A 751 -1.45 66.62 28.83
CA LEU A 751 -0.58 65.59 29.38
C LEU A 751 -0.08 66.00 30.77
N GLN A 752 0.24 65.02 31.62
CA GLN A 752 1.06 65.30 32.80
C GLN A 752 2.49 65.53 32.35
N GLU A 753 3.18 66.47 33.00
CA GLU A 753 4.56 66.84 32.67
C GLU A 753 5.48 65.61 32.79
N GLY A 754 6.21 65.29 31.71
CA GLY A 754 7.01 64.07 31.59
C GLY A 754 6.27 62.82 31.05
N SER A 755 4.97 62.90 30.74
CA SER A 755 4.25 61.79 30.07
C SER A 755 4.65 61.68 28.59
N HIS A 756 4.87 60.46 28.08
CA HIS A 756 5.24 60.24 26.68
C HIS A 756 4.08 60.16 25.69
N GLY A 757 2.82 60.16 26.14
CA GLY A 757 1.65 60.06 25.26
C GLY A 757 1.35 61.33 24.44
N ILE A 758 0.22 61.29 23.73
CA ILE A 758 -0.36 62.41 22.97
C ILE A 758 -1.84 62.59 23.31
N VAL A 759 -2.34 63.84 23.28
CA VAL A 759 -3.77 64.13 23.30
C VAL A 759 -4.20 64.54 21.90
N VAL A 760 -5.28 63.97 21.39
CA VAL A 760 -5.80 64.20 20.04
C VAL A 760 -7.29 64.58 20.05
N LYS A 761 -7.76 65.26 19.00
CA LYS A 761 -9.18 65.40 18.65
C LYS A 761 -9.51 64.39 17.56
N ASN A 762 -10.51 63.54 17.77
CA ASN A 762 -10.92 62.54 16.79
C ASN A 762 -11.80 63.20 15.71
N LEU A 763 -11.53 62.90 14.44
CA LEU A 763 -12.22 63.46 13.28
C LEU A 763 -13.12 62.41 12.60
N TYR A 764 -12.56 61.23 12.36
CA TYR A 764 -13.27 60.07 11.79
C TYR A 764 -12.98 58.82 12.61
N LEU A 765 -13.97 57.93 12.74
CA LEU A 765 -13.82 56.61 13.33
C LEU A 765 -14.18 55.50 12.33
N SER A 766 -13.52 54.37 12.50
CA SER A 766 -13.68 53.16 11.71
C SER A 766 -14.65 52.20 12.39
N CYS A 767 -15.71 51.76 11.70
CA CYS A 767 -16.46 50.58 12.09
C CYS A 767 -15.84 49.36 11.42
N ASP A 768 -15.26 48.44 12.19
CA ASP A 768 -14.60 47.23 11.66
C ASP A 768 -15.15 45.94 12.30
N PRO A 769 -15.28 44.83 11.53
CA PRO A 769 -15.85 43.58 12.03
C PRO A 769 -15.18 42.98 13.27
N TYR A 770 -13.87 43.21 13.47
CA TYR A 770 -13.13 42.70 14.63
C TYR A 770 -13.59 43.31 15.96
N MET A 771 -14.22 44.50 15.94
CA MET A 771 -14.66 45.18 17.16
C MET A 771 -15.62 44.33 17.99
N ARG A 772 -16.52 43.55 17.36
CA ARG A 772 -17.42 42.62 18.06
C ARG A 772 -16.70 41.45 18.74
N ILE A 773 -15.52 41.06 18.27
CA ILE A 773 -14.71 40.04 18.96
C ILE A 773 -14.26 40.61 20.30
N ARG A 774 -13.82 41.88 20.31
CA ARG A 774 -13.46 42.63 21.54
C ARG A 774 -14.65 42.93 22.46
N MET A 775 -15.88 42.98 21.94
CA MET A 775 -17.09 43.12 22.77
C MET A 775 -17.43 41.87 23.59
N ALA A 776 -16.86 40.70 23.26
CA ALA A 776 -16.98 39.51 24.10
C ALA A 776 -15.82 39.43 25.11
N ARG A 777 -16.03 38.71 26.22
CA ARG A 777 -14.95 38.31 27.12
C ARG A 777 -14.14 37.20 26.46
N VAL A 778 -12.88 37.49 26.14
CA VAL A 778 -11.92 36.56 25.56
C VAL A 778 -10.93 36.15 26.64
N GLU A 779 -10.63 34.86 26.74
CA GLU A 779 -9.68 34.34 27.72
C GLU A 779 -8.42 33.82 27.01
N GLY A 780 -7.26 34.25 27.51
CA GLY A 780 -5.94 33.90 26.98
C GLY A 780 -5.32 35.01 26.11
N PRO A 781 -4.05 34.85 25.69
CA PRO A 781 -3.41 35.75 24.72
C PRO A 781 -4.07 35.60 23.35
N ASN A 782 -4.41 36.73 22.73
CA ASN A 782 -5.05 36.82 21.41
C ASN A 782 -4.63 38.17 20.77
N VAL A 783 -4.57 38.24 19.43
CA VAL A 783 -4.39 39.48 18.66
C VAL A 783 -5.35 40.59 19.10
N PHE A 784 -6.55 40.21 19.57
CA PHE A 784 -7.57 41.15 20.02
C PHE A 784 -7.85 40.99 21.52
N THR A 785 -7.49 42.01 22.30
CA THR A 785 -7.93 42.14 23.70
C THR A 785 -9.40 42.52 23.79
N SER A 786 -10.12 41.99 24.78
CA SER A 786 -11.49 42.45 25.09
C SER A 786 -11.50 43.94 25.46
N TYR A 787 -12.61 44.62 25.16
CA TYR A 787 -12.93 45.89 25.79
C TYR A 787 -13.32 45.67 27.25
N THR A 788 -12.95 46.60 28.12
CA THR A 788 -13.49 46.66 29.48
C THR A 788 -14.91 47.25 29.46
N PRO A 789 -15.94 46.56 30.00
CA PRO A 789 -17.25 47.16 30.24
C PRO A 789 -17.16 48.45 31.07
N GLY A 790 -18.03 49.42 30.78
CA GLY A 790 -17.97 50.77 31.35
C GLY A 790 -16.94 51.70 30.70
N SER A 791 -15.97 51.17 29.94
CA SER A 791 -14.90 51.93 29.29
C SER A 791 -15.22 52.23 27.81
N PRO A 792 -14.56 53.22 27.19
CA PRO A 792 -14.77 53.55 25.78
C PRO A 792 -14.39 52.40 24.86
N LEU A 793 -15.14 52.22 23.77
CA LEU A 793 -14.68 51.35 22.69
C LEU A 793 -13.40 51.94 22.07
N THR A 794 -12.48 51.10 21.59
CA THR A 794 -11.28 51.53 20.84
C THR A 794 -11.21 50.85 19.47
N GLY A 795 -10.98 51.64 18.43
CA GLY A 795 -10.94 51.17 17.04
C GLY A 795 -10.03 52.03 16.19
N PHE A 796 -9.96 51.80 14.89
CA PHE A 796 -9.17 52.68 14.02
C PHE A 796 -9.88 54.02 13.84
N GLY A 797 -9.10 55.09 13.70
CA GLY A 797 -9.60 56.44 13.52
C GLY A 797 -8.57 57.36 12.88
N VAL A 798 -9.03 58.56 12.53
CA VAL A 798 -8.23 59.67 12.03
C VAL A 798 -8.41 60.85 12.98
N ALA A 799 -7.31 61.41 13.45
CA ALA A 799 -7.30 62.39 14.53
C ALA A 799 -6.23 63.48 14.33
N LYS A 800 -6.41 64.59 15.05
CA LYS A 800 -5.51 65.77 15.01
C LYS A 800 -4.88 66.01 16.38
N VAL A 801 -3.55 66.07 16.43
CA VAL A 801 -2.79 66.18 17.69
C VAL A 801 -2.98 67.56 18.32
N LEU A 802 -3.39 67.59 19.60
CA LEU A 802 -3.64 68.80 20.38
C LEU A 802 -2.52 69.11 21.38
N ASP A 803 -1.91 68.07 21.96
CA ASP A 803 -0.82 68.12 22.93
C ASP A 803 0.04 66.85 22.76
N SER A 804 1.35 66.92 23.01
CA SER A 804 2.27 65.79 22.77
C SER A 804 3.51 65.84 23.67
N GLY A 805 3.82 64.70 24.28
CA GLY A 805 5.09 64.43 24.98
C GLY A 805 6.04 63.54 24.17
N HIS A 806 5.72 63.27 22.90
CA HIS A 806 6.49 62.39 22.02
C HIS A 806 7.15 63.16 20.87
N PRO A 807 8.47 63.02 20.63
CA PRO A 807 9.19 63.86 19.65
C PRO A 807 8.73 63.69 18.20
N ASN A 808 8.16 62.53 17.84
CA ASN A 808 7.71 62.24 16.47
C ASN A 808 6.35 62.87 16.13
N PHE A 809 5.56 63.28 17.13
CA PHE A 809 4.22 63.85 16.94
C PHE A 809 4.15 65.27 17.50
N LYS A 810 3.67 66.22 16.68
CA LYS A 810 3.60 67.64 17.04
C LYS A 810 2.16 68.12 17.01
N LYS A 811 1.83 69.08 17.86
CA LYS A 811 0.52 69.76 17.85
C LYS A 811 0.20 70.27 16.44
N GLY A 812 -0.96 69.89 15.92
CA GLY A 812 -1.42 70.20 14.57
C GLY A 812 -1.21 69.06 13.56
N ASP A 813 -0.37 68.06 13.86
CA ASP A 813 -0.20 66.88 13.01
C ASP A 813 -1.53 66.11 12.87
N LEU A 814 -1.77 65.61 11.67
CA LEU A 814 -2.82 64.65 11.38
C LEU A 814 -2.24 63.23 11.46
N ILE A 815 -2.97 62.32 12.10
CA ILE A 815 -2.59 60.92 12.28
C ILE A 815 -3.75 59.98 11.95
N TRP A 816 -3.43 58.72 11.67
CA TRP A 816 -4.36 57.60 11.79
C TRP A 816 -3.74 56.48 12.63
N GLY A 817 -4.60 55.65 13.22
CA GLY A 817 -4.19 54.57 14.12
C GLY A 817 -5.33 54.20 15.06
N THR A 818 -5.03 53.56 16.19
CA THR A 818 -6.05 53.25 17.20
C THR A 818 -6.42 54.49 18.00
N THR A 819 -7.71 54.82 18.05
CA THR A 819 -8.30 55.89 18.88
C THR A 819 -9.52 55.34 19.63
N SER A 820 -9.89 55.96 20.74
CA SER A 820 -11.16 55.63 21.39
C SER A 820 -12.35 56.24 20.65
N TRP A 821 -13.53 55.68 20.90
CA TRP A 821 -14.80 56.16 20.35
C TRP A 821 -15.34 57.32 21.15
N GLU A 822 -14.70 58.48 20.96
CA GLU A 822 -14.88 59.68 21.77
C GLU A 822 -14.47 60.94 21.01
N GLU A 823 -14.75 62.13 21.55
CA GLU A 823 -14.37 63.40 20.89
C GLU A 823 -12.87 63.71 20.97
N TYR A 824 -12.22 63.29 22.06
CA TYR A 824 -10.80 63.54 22.34
C TYR A 824 -10.17 62.32 22.99
N SER A 825 -9.05 61.82 22.48
CA SER A 825 -8.35 60.66 23.05
C SER A 825 -6.97 61.01 23.59
N LEU A 826 -6.60 60.38 24.70
CA LEU A 826 -5.25 60.38 25.28
C LEU A 826 -4.62 59.04 24.92
N ILE A 827 -3.70 59.05 23.96
CA ILE A 827 -3.06 57.85 23.45
C ILE A 827 -1.68 57.74 24.10
N THR A 828 -1.43 56.65 24.82
CA THR A 828 -0.18 56.40 25.56
C THR A 828 0.68 55.32 24.91
N GLU A 829 0.06 54.34 24.26
CA GLU A 829 0.69 53.39 23.33
C GLU A 829 0.73 54.04 21.94
N LEU A 830 1.91 54.41 21.46
CA LEU A 830 2.08 55.18 20.22
C LEU A 830 2.54 54.31 19.04
N GLU A 831 2.88 53.06 19.34
CA GLU A 831 3.13 51.97 18.43
C GLU A 831 1.89 51.72 17.54
N GLY A 832 2.08 51.79 16.22
CA GLY A 832 0.95 51.67 15.26
C GLY A 832 0.15 52.96 15.03
N LEU A 833 0.58 54.11 15.56
CA LEU A 833 0.14 55.41 15.08
C LEU A 833 0.99 55.84 13.88
N PHE A 834 0.31 56.25 12.81
CA PHE A 834 0.91 56.70 11.55
C PHE A 834 0.60 58.16 11.30
N LYS A 835 1.61 58.94 10.91
CA LYS A 835 1.42 60.32 10.47
C LYS A 835 0.83 60.36 9.06
N ILE A 836 -0.15 61.23 8.84
CA ILE A 836 -0.73 61.47 7.51
C ILE A 836 0.14 62.49 6.78
N GLU A 837 0.83 62.05 5.73
CA GLU A 837 1.67 62.91 4.88
C GLU A 837 0.99 63.32 3.56
N HIS A 838 0.01 62.54 3.09
CA HIS A 838 -0.72 62.81 1.84
C HIS A 838 -2.10 63.38 2.12
N THR A 839 -2.17 64.70 2.33
CA THR A 839 -3.43 65.45 2.49
C THR A 839 -4.04 65.90 1.16
N ASP A 840 -3.52 65.42 0.02
CA ASP A 840 -4.08 65.63 -1.32
C ASP A 840 -5.23 64.65 -1.65
N VAL A 841 -5.52 63.72 -0.74
CA VAL A 841 -6.63 62.75 -0.79
C VAL A 841 -7.53 62.90 0.45
N PRO A 842 -8.80 62.47 0.42
CA PRO A 842 -9.73 62.65 1.55
C PRO A 842 -9.22 62.00 2.84
N LEU A 843 -9.24 62.72 3.96
CA LEU A 843 -8.74 62.22 5.25
C LEU A 843 -9.48 60.94 5.71
N SER A 844 -10.75 60.77 5.35
CA SER A 844 -11.53 59.57 5.67
C SER A 844 -10.93 58.28 5.09
N TYR A 845 -10.18 58.36 3.98
CA TYR A 845 -9.52 57.21 3.35
C TYR A 845 -8.53 56.52 4.28
N TYR A 846 -7.97 57.23 5.26
CA TYR A 846 -7.08 56.66 6.28
C TYR A 846 -7.81 55.85 7.37
N THR A 847 -9.15 55.81 7.38
CA THR A 847 -9.92 54.78 8.09
C THR A 847 -10.12 53.50 7.24
N GLY A 848 -9.73 53.53 5.97
CA GLY A 848 -10.15 52.59 4.93
C GLY A 848 -9.04 52.27 3.93
N ILE A 849 -9.18 52.72 2.69
CA ILE A 849 -8.30 52.42 1.55
C ILE A 849 -6.81 52.79 1.75
N LEU A 850 -6.49 53.73 2.63
CA LEU A 850 -5.12 54.11 3.00
C LEU A 850 -4.77 53.80 4.47
N GLY A 851 -5.70 53.20 5.21
CA GLY A 851 -5.50 52.76 6.60
C GLY A 851 -5.41 51.24 6.70
N MET A 852 -5.74 50.73 7.90
CA MET A 852 -5.71 49.31 8.22
C MET A 852 -6.44 48.41 7.19
N PRO A 853 -7.68 48.71 6.71
CA PRO A 853 -8.35 47.85 5.74
C PRO A 853 -7.65 47.78 4.36
N GLY A 854 -7.04 48.88 3.92
CA GLY A 854 -6.25 48.93 2.69
C GLY A 854 -4.96 48.13 2.79
N LEU A 855 -4.22 48.29 3.89
CA LEU A 855 -3.02 47.50 4.15
C LEU A 855 -3.34 46.00 4.31
N THR A 856 -4.48 45.67 4.92
CA THR A 856 -4.99 44.28 5.03
C THR A 856 -5.22 43.66 3.66
N ALA A 857 -5.87 44.40 2.75
CA ALA A 857 -6.09 43.96 1.37
C ALA A 857 -4.76 43.78 0.61
N TYR A 858 -3.79 44.66 0.83
CA TYR A 858 -2.48 44.58 0.21
C TYR A 858 -1.66 43.39 0.71
N ALA A 859 -1.48 43.26 2.04
CA ALA A 859 -0.69 42.20 2.65
C ALA A 859 -1.27 40.81 2.35
N GLY A 860 -2.58 40.63 2.57
CA GLY A 860 -3.25 39.35 2.31
C GLY A 860 -3.24 38.95 0.83
N PHE A 861 -3.30 39.91 -0.10
CA PHE A 861 -3.28 39.60 -1.53
C PHE A 861 -1.87 39.41 -2.08
N TYR A 862 -0.96 40.39 -1.88
CA TYR A 862 0.35 40.39 -2.52
C TYR A 862 1.39 39.55 -1.77
N GLU A 863 1.44 39.61 -0.44
CA GLU A 863 2.45 38.90 0.35
C GLU A 863 1.98 37.47 0.67
N VAL A 864 0.77 37.30 1.23
CA VAL A 864 0.23 35.98 1.63
C VAL A 864 -0.17 35.13 0.43
N CYS A 865 -1.12 35.58 -0.41
CA CYS A 865 -1.54 34.77 -1.57
C CYS A 865 -0.49 34.63 -2.69
N SER A 866 0.55 35.48 -2.71
CA SER A 866 1.63 35.50 -3.71
C SER A 866 1.13 35.29 -5.16
N PRO A 867 0.41 36.29 -5.73
CA PRO A 867 -0.49 36.10 -6.86
C PRO A 867 0.22 36.16 -8.21
N LYS A 868 -0.24 35.37 -9.17
CA LYS A 868 0.30 35.31 -10.53
C LYS A 868 -0.75 35.76 -11.56
N LYS A 869 -0.28 36.39 -12.63
CA LYS A 869 -1.14 36.80 -13.76
C LYS A 869 -1.84 35.59 -14.37
N GLY A 870 -3.15 35.71 -14.58
CA GLY A 870 -4.00 34.65 -15.15
C GLY A 870 -4.56 33.65 -14.13
N GLU A 871 -4.24 33.75 -12.84
CA GLU A 871 -4.85 32.94 -11.78
C GLU A 871 -6.33 33.33 -11.53
N TYR A 872 -7.11 32.38 -11.03
CA TYR A 872 -8.53 32.47 -10.73
C TYR A 872 -8.75 32.82 -9.25
N VAL A 873 -9.32 33.99 -8.96
CA VAL A 873 -9.42 34.58 -7.62
C VAL A 873 -10.87 34.68 -7.16
N PHE A 874 -11.22 34.01 -6.06
CA PHE A 874 -12.50 34.20 -5.37
C PHE A 874 -12.33 35.11 -4.14
N ILE A 875 -13.33 35.96 -3.89
CA ILE A 875 -13.34 36.89 -2.75
C ILE A 875 -14.70 36.81 -2.06
N SER A 876 -14.71 36.41 -0.79
CA SER A 876 -15.91 36.47 0.04
C SER A 876 -16.09 37.88 0.62
N ALA A 877 -17.35 38.32 0.76
CA ALA A 877 -17.70 39.70 1.14
C ALA A 877 -17.06 40.79 0.24
N ALA A 878 -17.00 40.55 -1.08
CA ALA A 878 -16.26 41.35 -2.06
C ALA A 878 -16.69 42.83 -2.22
N SER A 879 -17.82 43.24 -1.64
CA SER A 879 -18.31 44.63 -1.60
C SER A 879 -17.92 45.38 -0.31
N GLY A 880 -17.30 44.69 0.65
CA GLY A 880 -16.82 45.27 1.91
C GLY A 880 -15.55 46.10 1.75
N ALA A 881 -15.03 46.60 2.88
CA ALA A 881 -13.86 47.48 2.91
C ALA A 881 -12.59 46.86 2.31
N VAL A 882 -12.30 45.60 2.68
CA VAL A 882 -11.12 44.85 2.22
C VAL A 882 -11.38 44.24 0.83
N GLY A 883 -12.49 43.52 0.68
CA GLY A 883 -12.82 42.77 -0.54
C GLY A 883 -12.89 43.62 -1.82
N GLN A 884 -13.37 44.86 -1.75
CA GLN A 884 -13.42 45.75 -2.92
C GLN A 884 -12.02 46.14 -3.42
N LEU A 885 -11.02 46.16 -2.54
CA LEU A 885 -9.64 46.53 -2.85
C LEU A 885 -8.87 45.31 -3.38
N VAL A 886 -8.99 44.16 -2.71
CA VAL A 886 -8.41 42.88 -3.14
C VAL A 886 -8.79 42.57 -4.59
N GLY A 887 -10.07 42.73 -4.94
CA GLY A 887 -10.53 42.44 -6.31
C GLY A 887 -9.91 43.37 -7.35
N GLN A 888 -9.78 44.66 -7.04
CA GLN A 888 -9.14 45.63 -7.93
C GLN A 888 -7.63 45.38 -8.04
N PHE A 889 -6.95 44.99 -6.96
CA PHE A 889 -5.56 44.53 -7.00
C PHE A 889 -5.39 43.28 -7.88
N ALA A 890 -6.31 42.31 -7.78
CA ALA A 890 -6.32 41.12 -8.63
C ALA A 890 -6.60 41.44 -10.11
N LYS A 891 -7.52 42.38 -10.42
CA LYS A 891 -7.70 42.86 -11.79
C LYS A 891 -6.47 43.59 -12.33
N LEU A 892 -5.79 44.39 -11.51
CA LEU A 892 -4.52 45.05 -11.88
C LEU A 892 -3.38 44.05 -12.13
N MET A 893 -3.34 42.93 -11.39
CA MET A 893 -2.43 41.80 -11.65
C MET A 893 -2.80 40.97 -12.90
N GLY A 894 -3.96 41.22 -13.52
CA GLY A 894 -4.44 40.46 -14.67
C GLY A 894 -4.96 39.07 -14.31
N CYS A 895 -5.56 38.92 -13.14
CA CYS A 895 -6.30 37.73 -12.73
C CYS A 895 -7.75 37.74 -13.26
N TYR A 896 -8.38 36.56 -13.25
CA TYR A 896 -9.84 36.42 -13.33
C TYR A 896 -10.40 36.48 -11.90
N VAL A 897 -11.45 37.28 -11.65
CA VAL A 897 -11.87 37.66 -10.29
C VAL A 897 -13.38 37.60 -10.14
N VAL A 898 -13.84 36.83 -9.15
CA VAL A 898 -15.26 36.65 -8.82
C VAL A 898 -15.52 37.04 -7.36
N GLY A 899 -16.60 37.80 -7.13
CA GLY A 899 -16.98 38.28 -5.80
C GLY A 899 -18.33 37.73 -5.33
N SER A 900 -18.45 37.41 -4.03
CA SER A 900 -19.75 37.16 -3.41
C SER A 900 -20.18 38.30 -2.48
N ALA A 901 -21.48 38.62 -2.49
CA ALA A 901 -22.08 39.65 -1.64
C ALA A 901 -23.49 39.24 -1.17
N GLY A 902 -24.06 39.99 -0.21
CA GLY A 902 -25.33 39.66 0.45
C GLY A 902 -26.57 40.43 -0.02
N SER A 903 -26.55 40.98 -1.24
CA SER A 903 -27.68 41.69 -1.89
C SER A 903 -27.36 41.95 -3.37
N LYS A 904 -28.39 42.02 -4.23
CA LYS A 904 -28.23 42.38 -5.66
C LYS A 904 -27.50 43.71 -5.90
N GLU A 905 -27.84 44.78 -5.17
CA GLU A 905 -27.15 46.08 -5.26
C GLU A 905 -25.63 45.96 -5.15
N LYS A 906 -25.16 45.16 -4.20
CA LYS A 906 -23.73 44.91 -3.96
C LYS A 906 -23.09 44.06 -5.06
N VAL A 907 -23.82 43.14 -5.67
CA VAL A 907 -23.38 42.39 -6.86
C VAL A 907 -23.21 43.33 -8.05
N ASP A 908 -24.21 44.20 -8.29
CA ASP A 908 -24.16 45.21 -9.34
C ASP A 908 -23.01 46.21 -9.12
N LEU A 909 -22.71 46.56 -7.86
CA LEU A 909 -21.55 47.39 -7.48
C LEU A 909 -20.21 46.70 -7.80
N ILE A 910 -20.07 45.42 -7.44
CA ILE A 910 -18.86 44.62 -7.66
C ILE A 910 -18.50 44.53 -9.14
N ARG A 911 -19.49 44.20 -10.00
CA ARG A 911 -19.28 44.13 -11.45
C ARG A 911 -19.05 45.51 -12.06
N ASN A 912 -20.00 46.42 -11.88
CA ASN A 912 -20.06 47.65 -12.68
C ASN A 912 -19.13 48.77 -12.17
N LYS A 913 -18.76 48.79 -10.89
CA LYS A 913 -17.90 49.83 -10.30
C LYS A 913 -16.50 49.34 -9.91
N PHE A 914 -16.36 48.10 -9.44
CA PHE A 914 -15.05 47.53 -9.06
C PHE A 914 -14.41 46.67 -10.16
N GLY A 915 -15.09 46.41 -11.28
CA GLY A 915 -14.50 45.79 -12.46
C GLY A 915 -14.17 44.30 -12.34
N PHE A 916 -14.79 43.61 -11.38
CA PHE A 916 -14.75 42.15 -11.30
C PHE A 916 -15.42 41.54 -12.55
N ASP A 917 -14.96 40.38 -12.98
CA ASP A 917 -15.51 39.71 -14.16
C ASP A 917 -16.94 39.22 -13.89
N GLU A 918 -17.14 38.56 -12.75
CA GLU A 918 -18.42 38.00 -12.30
C GLU A 918 -18.67 38.26 -10.80
N ALA A 919 -19.94 38.21 -10.38
CA ALA A 919 -20.32 38.25 -8.97
C ALA A 919 -21.72 37.68 -8.71
N PHE A 920 -21.97 37.16 -7.51
CA PHE A 920 -23.25 36.54 -7.13
C PHE A 920 -23.73 36.90 -5.71
N ASN A 921 -25.04 36.80 -5.49
CA ASN A 921 -25.65 37.03 -4.17
C ASN A 921 -25.71 35.70 -3.40
N TYR A 922 -24.83 35.50 -2.42
CA TYR A 922 -24.75 34.23 -1.68
C TYR A 922 -26.02 33.88 -0.89
N LYS A 923 -26.93 34.84 -0.68
CA LYS A 923 -28.23 34.63 -0.02
C LYS A 923 -29.34 34.10 -0.96
N GLU A 924 -29.12 34.17 -2.28
CA GLU A 924 -30.04 33.65 -3.29
C GLU A 924 -29.63 32.25 -3.77
N GLU A 925 -28.40 31.82 -3.48
CA GLU A 925 -27.87 30.49 -3.79
C GLU A 925 -28.32 29.45 -2.75
N THR A 926 -28.97 28.37 -3.20
CA THR A 926 -29.31 27.21 -2.35
C THR A 926 -28.20 26.15 -2.29
N ASP A 927 -27.24 26.21 -3.22
CA ASP A 927 -26.07 25.35 -3.30
C ASP A 927 -24.84 26.20 -3.65
N LEU A 928 -23.92 26.34 -2.68
CA LEU A 928 -22.70 27.14 -2.85
C LEU A 928 -21.62 26.42 -3.67
N ASP A 929 -21.59 25.08 -3.67
CA ASP A 929 -20.66 24.30 -4.49
C ASP A 929 -21.06 24.40 -5.98
N GLY A 930 -22.33 24.15 -6.27
CA GLY A 930 -22.92 24.40 -7.58
C GLY A 930 -22.90 25.86 -8.01
N ALA A 931 -22.88 26.83 -7.09
CA ALA A 931 -22.67 28.25 -7.41
C ALA A 931 -21.22 28.52 -7.86
N LEU A 932 -20.24 28.09 -7.07
CA LEU A 932 -18.82 28.30 -7.39
C LEU A 932 -18.44 27.63 -8.72
N LYS A 933 -18.93 26.41 -8.99
CA LYS A 933 -18.69 25.70 -10.27
C LYS A 933 -19.17 26.43 -11.51
N ARG A 934 -20.22 27.27 -11.42
CA ARG A 934 -20.71 28.08 -12.56
C ARG A 934 -19.76 29.23 -12.92
N TYR A 935 -19.08 29.80 -11.93
CA TYR A 935 -18.15 30.92 -12.12
C TYR A 935 -16.68 30.45 -12.23
N PHE A 936 -16.36 29.27 -11.71
CA PHE A 936 -15.05 28.65 -11.73
C PHE A 936 -15.10 27.22 -12.30
N PRO A 937 -15.39 27.05 -13.61
CA PRO A 937 -15.39 25.72 -14.24
C PRO A 937 -14.01 25.05 -14.19
N GLU A 938 -12.93 25.85 -14.17
CA GLU A 938 -11.54 25.41 -14.02
C GLU A 938 -11.07 25.37 -12.55
N GLY A 939 -11.94 25.75 -11.58
CA GLY A 939 -11.62 25.91 -10.17
C GLY A 939 -10.97 27.24 -9.78
N ILE A 940 -10.60 27.38 -8.49
CA ILE A 940 -10.11 28.60 -7.84
C ILE A 940 -8.62 28.44 -7.45
N ASP A 941 -7.72 29.31 -7.91
CA ASP A 941 -6.31 29.30 -7.47
C ASP A 941 -6.11 30.06 -6.15
N ILE A 942 -6.85 31.14 -5.92
CA ILE A 942 -6.73 31.99 -4.73
C ILE A 942 -8.12 32.25 -4.13
N TYR A 943 -8.25 32.04 -2.83
CA TYR A 943 -9.38 32.52 -2.05
C TYR A 943 -8.94 33.57 -1.03
N PHE A 944 -9.51 34.76 -1.11
CA PHE A 944 -9.41 35.75 -0.04
C PHE A 944 -10.62 35.63 0.88
N GLU A 945 -10.39 35.10 2.07
CA GLU A 945 -11.44 34.66 3.01
C GLU A 945 -11.74 35.75 4.06
N ASN A 946 -12.97 36.27 4.03
CA ASN A 946 -13.53 37.25 4.97
C ASN A 946 -14.76 36.74 5.76
N VAL A 947 -15.32 35.57 5.41
CA VAL A 947 -16.66 35.08 5.78
C VAL A 947 -16.62 33.75 6.55
N GLY A 948 -15.88 32.74 6.10
CA GLY A 948 -15.77 31.42 6.73
C GLY A 948 -17.01 30.53 6.59
N GLY A 949 -17.11 29.51 7.45
CA GLY A 949 -18.26 28.61 7.55
C GLY A 949 -18.57 27.85 6.25
N LYS A 950 -19.85 27.72 5.91
CA LYS A 950 -20.31 27.05 4.68
C LYS A 950 -19.68 27.57 3.37
N MET A 951 -19.26 28.84 3.32
CA MET A 951 -18.58 29.37 2.12
C MET A 951 -17.18 28.76 1.98
N LEU A 952 -16.39 28.73 3.06
CA LEU A 952 -15.08 28.06 3.08
C LEU A 952 -15.20 26.58 2.71
N ASP A 953 -16.19 25.90 3.28
CA ASP A 953 -16.42 24.47 3.07
C ASP A 953 -16.75 24.13 1.60
N ALA A 954 -17.49 25.01 0.91
CA ALA A 954 -17.75 24.91 -0.53
C ALA A 954 -16.55 25.35 -1.39
N VAL A 955 -15.76 26.35 -0.95
CA VAL A 955 -14.55 26.78 -1.67
C VAL A 955 -13.50 25.68 -1.67
N LEU A 956 -13.28 24.95 -0.58
CA LEU A 956 -12.34 23.82 -0.52
C LEU A 956 -12.62 22.76 -1.62
N LEU A 957 -13.89 22.48 -1.91
CA LEU A 957 -14.31 21.60 -3.01
C LEU A 957 -13.97 22.17 -4.40
N ASN A 958 -13.86 23.49 -4.53
CA ASN A 958 -13.65 24.23 -5.78
C ASN A 958 -12.24 24.82 -5.98
N MET A 959 -11.37 24.77 -4.96
CA MET A 959 -9.96 25.13 -5.11
C MET A 959 -9.26 24.26 -6.18
N ARG A 960 -8.20 24.79 -6.77
CA ARG A 960 -7.26 24.10 -7.66
C ARG A 960 -6.07 23.54 -6.88
N ASP A 961 -5.28 22.71 -7.56
CA ASP A 961 -4.01 22.20 -7.05
C ASP A 961 -3.03 23.36 -6.77
N HIS A 962 -2.35 23.32 -5.63
CA HIS A 962 -1.47 24.38 -5.11
C HIS A 962 -2.19 25.73 -4.93
N GLY A 963 -3.49 25.68 -4.66
CA GLY A 963 -4.30 26.85 -4.32
C GLY A 963 -3.92 27.46 -2.97
N ARG A 964 -4.24 28.75 -2.77
CA ARG A 964 -3.93 29.50 -1.54
C ARG A 964 -5.17 30.15 -0.94
N ILE A 965 -5.28 30.13 0.38
CA ILE A 965 -6.38 30.74 1.14
C ILE A 965 -5.77 31.72 2.16
N ALA A 966 -5.91 33.03 1.91
CA ALA A 966 -5.59 34.05 2.91
C ALA A 966 -6.79 34.26 3.83
N VAL A 967 -6.69 33.78 5.07
CA VAL A 967 -7.72 33.84 6.10
C VAL A 967 -7.65 35.20 6.80
N CYS A 968 -8.26 36.20 6.17
CA CYS A 968 -8.37 37.58 6.67
C CYS A 968 -9.48 37.73 7.73
N GLY A 969 -10.55 36.95 7.62
CA GLY A 969 -11.71 37.05 8.48
C GLY A 969 -12.68 35.88 8.32
N MET A 970 -13.53 35.66 9.31
CA MET A 970 -14.68 34.75 9.19
C MET A 970 -15.95 35.38 9.76
N VAL A 971 -16.39 36.50 9.19
CA VAL A 971 -17.43 37.36 9.81
C VAL A 971 -18.79 36.66 10.03
N SER A 972 -19.09 35.56 9.33
CA SER A 972 -20.28 34.75 9.60
C SER A 972 -20.24 34.05 10.96
N GLN A 973 -19.03 33.74 11.45
CA GLN A 973 -18.79 32.97 12.67
C GLN A 973 -18.77 33.84 13.93
N TYR A 974 -18.42 35.13 13.80
CA TYR A 974 -18.13 36.02 14.95
C TYR A 974 -19.28 36.14 15.95
N ASN A 975 -20.53 36.00 15.48
CA ASN A 975 -21.73 36.17 16.29
C ASN A 975 -22.36 34.85 16.76
N LEU A 976 -21.72 33.70 16.50
CA LEU A 976 -22.22 32.39 16.90
C LEU A 976 -21.72 32.03 18.31
N VAL A 977 -22.53 31.26 19.05
CA VAL A 977 -22.14 30.69 20.35
C VAL A 977 -21.34 29.38 20.16
N GLN A 978 -21.59 28.67 19.06
CA GLN A 978 -20.81 27.55 18.56
C GLN A 978 -20.53 27.81 17.07
N PRO A 979 -19.27 27.86 16.62
CA PRO A 979 -18.94 28.04 15.20
C PRO A 979 -19.45 26.89 14.32
N GLU A 980 -19.68 27.16 13.04
CA GLU A 980 -19.93 26.15 12.02
C GLU A 980 -18.66 25.32 11.78
N GLY A 981 -18.76 24.00 11.89
CA GLY A 981 -17.64 23.09 11.61
C GLY A 981 -17.42 22.88 10.11
N VAL A 982 -16.21 23.15 9.62
CA VAL A 982 -15.78 22.93 8.23
C VAL A 982 -15.32 21.48 8.04
N GLN A 983 -15.91 20.78 7.07
CA GLN A 983 -15.80 19.33 6.88
C GLN A 983 -14.78 18.97 5.79
N ASN A 984 -14.62 19.81 4.77
CA ASN A 984 -13.86 19.50 3.56
C ASN A 984 -12.35 19.79 3.66
N LEU A 985 -11.79 19.92 4.87
CA LEU A 985 -10.35 20.16 5.09
C LEU A 985 -9.44 19.06 4.55
N MET A 986 -9.97 17.87 4.24
CA MET A 986 -9.26 16.84 3.44
C MET A 986 -8.79 17.35 2.08
N CYS A 987 -9.45 18.37 1.51
CA CYS A 987 -9.02 19.02 0.28
C CYS A 987 -7.65 19.68 0.42
N LEU A 988 -7.21 20.07 1.63
CA LEU A 988 -5.86 20.62 1.84
C LEU A 988 -4.80 19.61 1.39
N ILE A 989 -4.89 18.36 1.85
CA ILE A 989 -3.94 17.28 1.50
C ILE A 989 -4.02 16.98 0.00
N TYR A 990 -5.23 16.75 -0.51
CA TYR A 990 -5.39 16.36 -1.92
C TYR A 990 -4.88 17.45 -2.84
N LYS A 991 -5.35 18.68 -2.69
CA LYS A 991 -5.03 19.79 -3.60
C LYS A 991 -3.76 20.54 -3.20
N ARG A 992 -3.01 20.08 -2.18
CA ARG A 992 -1.80 20.73 -1.65
C ARG A 992 -2.01 22.24 -1.40
N ILE A 993 -3.10 22.56 -0.69
CA ILE A 993 -3.53 23.95 -0.43
C ILE A 993 -2.77 24.51 0.78
N HIS A 994 -2.33 25.75 0.64
CA HIS A 994 -1.83 26.59 1.73
C HIS A 994 -2.99 27.41 2.32
N MET A 995 -3.19 27.37 3.63
CA MET A 995 -4.26 28.09 4.32
C MET A 995 -3.70 28.88 5.51
N ASP A 996 -3.50 30.17 5.29
CA ASP A 996 -2.74 31.05 6.17
C ASP A 996 -3.64 32.08 6.85
N GLY A 997 -3.66 32.10 8.17
CA GLY A 997 -4.18 33.24 8.92
C GLY A 997 -3.11 34.32 9.10
N PHE A 998 -3.49 35.58 8.95
CA PHE A 998 -2.57 36.71 9.08
C PHE A 998 -3.21 37.86 9.88
N ALA A 999 -2.39 38.63 10.59
CA ALA A 999 -2.80 39.89 11.21
C ALA A 999 -2.06 41.04 10.52
N VAL A 1000 -2.81 42.06 10.09
CA VAL A 1000 -2.26 43.24 9.38
C VAL A 1000 -1.20 44.02 10.18
N PHE A 1001 -1.20 43.88 11.50
CA PHE A 1001 -0.22 44.52 12.40
C PHE A 1001 1.21 44.00 12.15
N ASP A 1002 1.34 42.73 11.77
CA ASP A 1002 2.62 42.10 11.41
C ASP A 1002 3.21 42.69 10.11
N TYR A 1003 2.38 43.40 9.33
CA TYR A 1003 2.70 43.98 8.02
C TYR A 1003 2.82 45.52 8.04
N TYR A 1004 2.85 46.14 9.22
CA TYR A 1004 3.07 47.59 9.36
C TYR A 1004 4.42 48.05 8.78
N ASN A 1005 5.40 47.15 8.67
CA ASN A 1005 6.68 47.38 8.00
C ASN A 1005 6.57 47.61 6.48
N VAL A 1006 5.56 47.05 5.80
CA VAL A 1006 5.33 47.24 4.35
C VAL A 1006 4.34 48.37 4.03
N TYR A 1007 3.86 49.12 5.04
CA TYR A 1007 2.95 50.25 4.84
C TYR A 1007 3.48 51.32 3.86
N PRO A 1008 4.77 51.72 3.84
CA PRO A 1008 5.28 52.66 2.84
C PRO A 1008 5.21 52.10 1.40
N LYS A 1009 5.65 50.84 1.20
CA LYS A 1009 5.56 50.11 -0.07
C LYS A 1009 4.11 50.02 -0.59
N PHE A 1010 3.16 49.85 0.32
CA PHE A 1010 1.73 49.88 0.04
C PHE A 1010 1.25 51.27 -0.43
N LEU A 1011 1.66 52.36 0.24
CA LEU A 1011 1.32 53.72 -0.17
C LEU A 1011 1.89 54.06 -1.55
N ASP A 1012 3.15 53.71 -1.81
CA ASP A 1012 3.83 53.90 -3.12
C ASP A 1012 3.06 53.22 -4.26
N VAL A 1013 2.48 52.04 -4.01
CA VAL A 1013 1.67 51.31 -5.00
C VAL A 1013 0.27 51.92 -5.16
N VAL A 1014 -0.42 52.23 -4.05
CA VAL A 1014 -1.86 52.53 -4.08
C VAL A 1014 -2.17 54.00 -4.40
N LEU A 1015 -1.35 54.95 -3.94
CA LEU A 1015 -1.62 56.38 -4.15
C LEU A 1015 -1.62 56.81 -5.63
N PRO A 1016 -0.72 56.33 -6.51
CA PRO A 1016 -0.81 56.62 -7.95
C PRO A 1016 -2.14 56.14 -8.55
N TYR A 1017 -2.59 54.92 -8.20
CA TYR A 1017 -3.85 54.39 -8.71
C TYR A 1017 -5.09 55.14 -8.19
N ILE A 1018 -5.04 55.73 -7.00
CA ILE A 1018 -6.10 56.64 -6.50
C ILE A 1018 -6.07 57.96 -7.29
N ARG A 1019 -4.89 58.60 -7.42
CA ARG A 1019 -4.71 59.89 -8.10
C ARG A 1019 -5.09 59.83 -9.59
N GLU A 1020 -4.78 58.73 -10.25
CA GLU A 1020 -5.20 58.45 -11.64
C GLU A 1020 -6.65 57.95 -11.76
N GLY A 1021 -7.37 57.77 -10.64
CA GLY A 1021 -8.73 57.26 -10.61
C GLY A 1021 -8.88 55.82 -11.12
N LYS A 1022 -7.79 55.03 -11.16
CA LYS A 1022 -7.76 53.64 -11.60
C LYS A 1022 -8.35 52.68 -10.56
N ILE A 1023 -8.20 52.98 -9.27
CA ILE A 1023 -8.96 52.32 -8.20
C ILE A 1023 -10.21 53.16 -7.88
N LYS A 1024 -11.35 52.49 -7.72
CA LYS A 1024 -12.59 53.07 -7.21
C LYS A 1024 -12.77 52.66 -5.74
N TYR A 1025 -13.23 53.59 -4.92
CA TYR A 1025 -13.57 53.31 -3.52
C TYR A 1025 -15.01 53.69 -3.20
N VAL A 1026 -15.59 53.05 -2.19
CA VAL A 1026 -16.93 53.37 -1.65
C VAL A 1026 -16.88 53.36 -0.13
N GLU A 1027 -17.23 54.50 0.44
CA GLU A 1027 -17.44 54.72 1.87
C GLU A 1027 -18.94 54.87 2.15
N ASP A 1028 -19.36 54.39 3.31
CA ASP A 1028 -20.69 54.49 3.89
C ASP A 1028 -20.54 55.31 5.17
N ILE A 1029 -21.00 56.56 5.15
CA ILE A 1029 -20.66 57.57 6.17
C ILE A 1029 -21.86 57.86 7.06
N ALA A 1030 -21.75 57.49 8.34
CA ALA A 1030 -22.65 57.93 9.40
C ALA A 1030 -22.14 59.25 10.01
N GLU A 1031 -22.99 60.26 10.15
CA GLU A 1031 -22.61 61.52 10.82
C GLU A 1031 -22.97 61.49 12.32
N GLY A 1032 -22.06 61.99 13.16
CA GLY A 1032 -22.19 62.04 14.62
C GLY A 1032 -21.68 60.79 15.33
N LEU A 1033 -21.02 60.98 16.48
CA LEU A 1033 -20.54 59.88 17.34
C LEU A 1033 -21.71 59.00 17.83
N GLU A 1034 -22.86 59.63 18.03
CA GLU A 1034 -24.13 59.06 18.44
C GLU A 1034 -24.65 58.00 17.44
N SER A 1035 -24.28 58.11 16.15
CA SER A 1035 -24.64 57.16 15.10
C SER A 1035 -23.74 55.90 15.05
N GLY A 1036 -22.59 55.95 15.73
CA GLY A 1036 -21.58 54.88 15.71
C GLY A 1036 -22.11 53.49 16.10
N PRO A 1037 -22.86 53.33 17.21
CA PRO A 1037 -23.43 52.04 17.61
C PRO A 1037 -24.30 51.39 16.51
N ALA A 1038 -25.14 52.17 15.84
CA ALA A 1038 -26.00 51.69 14.76
C ALA A 1038 -25.18 51.31 13.50
N ALA A 1039 -24.16 52.09 13.17
CA ALA A 1039 -23.23 51.80 12.09
C ALA A 1039 -22.45 50.49 12.32
N LEU A 1040 -21.94 50.27 13.55
CA LEU A 1040 -21.22 49.04 13.91
C LEU A 1040 -22.13 47.80 13.87
N VAL A 1041 -23.33 47.87 14.45
CA VAL A 1041 -24.34 46.80 14.37
C VAL A 1041 -24.79 46.54 12.92
N GLY A 1042 -24.76 47.57 12.08
CA GLY A 1042 -25.06 47.48 10.66
C GLY A 1042 -24.13 46.55 9.87
N LEU A 1043 -22.87 46.37 10.30
CA LEU A 1043 -21.93 45.46 9.63
C LEU A 1043 -22.43 44.01 9.63
N TYR A 1044 -22.91 43.53 10.78
CA TYR A 1044 -23.25 42.12 11.00
C TYR A 1044 -24.60 41.71 10.39
N SER A 1045 -25.44 42.70 10.06
CA SER A 1045 -26.63 42.53 9.21
C SER A 1045 -26.35 42.82 7.73
N GLY A 1046 -25.17 43.36 7.42
CA GLY A 1046 -24.76 43.77 6.08
C GLY A 1046 -25.53 44.97 5.54
N ARG A 1047 -25.92 45.92 6.40
CA ARG A 1047 -26.55 47.21 6.00
C ARG A 1047 -25.60 48.06 5.15
N ASN A 1048 -24.32 48.13 5.54
CA ASN A 1048 -23.32 49.03 4.96
C ASN A 1048 -23.02 48.75 3.47
N VAL A 1049 -22.95 49.77 2.62
CA VAL A 1049 -22.57 49.66 1.20
C VAL A 1049 -21.17 50.24 1.00
N GLY A 1050 -20.13 49.42 1.19
CA GLY A 1050 -18.72 49.81 1.17
C GLY A 1050 -18.09 49.83 2.56
N LYS A 1051 -17.08 50.67 2.78
CA LYS A 1051 -16.42 50.85 4.08
C LYS A 1051 -17.26 51.75 4.98
N GLN A 1052 -17.74 51.21 6.12
CA GLN A 1052 -18.44 52.00 7.11
C GLN A 1052 -17.47 52.92 7.90
N VAL A 1053 -17.73 54.22 7.85
CA VAL A 1053 -17.00 55.30 8.55
C VAL A 1053 -18.00 56.09 9.40
N VAL A 1054 -17.55 56.62 10.54
CA VAL A 1054 -18.31 57.57 11.35
C VAL A 1054 -17.59 58.92 11.36
N LEU A 1055 -18.27 59.99 10.93
CA LEU A 1055 -17.77 61.35 10.97
C LEU A 1055 -18.07 61.98 12.34
N ILE A 1056 -17.02 62.27 13.10
CA ILE A 1056 -17.11 62.83 14.47
C ILE A 1056 -16.96 64.34 14.43
N ALA A 1057 -15.97 64.83 13.68
CA ALA A 1057 -15.75 66.25 13.45
C ALA A 1057 -15.09 66.47 12.09
N ARG A 1058 -15.59 67.47 11.36
CA ARG A 1058 -14.84 68.07 10.25
C ARG A 1058 -13.67 68.90 10.84
N GLU A 1059 -12.62 69.11 10.05
CA GLU A 1059 -11.37 69.75 10.50
C GLU A 1059 -11.54 71.21 10.95
#